data_AF-A0A328VJG6-F1
#
_entry.id   AF-A0A328VJG6-F1
#
_cell.length_a   1.000
_cell.length_b   1.000
_cell.length_c   1.000
_cell.angle_alpha   90.00
_cell.angle_beta   90.00
_cell.angle_gamma   90.00
#
_symmetry.space_group_name_H-M   'P 1'
#
loop_
_entity.id
_entity.type
_entity.pdbx_description
1 polymer ?
#
loop_
_entity_poly.entity_id
_entity_poly.type
_entity_poly.pdbx_seq_one_letter_code
_entity_poly.pdbx_strand_id
1 'polypeptide(L)'
;MSTSLRPGDRLQNDRYVIKQILGEGGMGAVLLAEDTRLNNKLVVIKELISESSDPAQLQEDVRNFKREVATLASVDHFLVPAVTDHFQEGSHYFMVQEYVAGENLEERLDRLGRPLSEDDVLVYASDILLVLEYLASRKPPIVHRDVKPANIIIGSNDGRAHLVDFGIARPDLAADAARKQTSALGTPGYAPPEQYQGKADPRSDLYALAATMHHLLTNRDPREHPPFVYPPVRSLNPRLSLEVEHLLTRALQNDITKRYQSASEMKRDVDQILEERFGLLGASLTTGAHPITRPRSQSGGFSYPGSTPASLPRGTSTTVSTQGGSPFTPLPSTMPSALPAAQGPVTGPVQGQRQRQIGQAPQTPLPQPPPVVQPGLPGKRSYNGQMLASFLVLLLVLILIAAIALGAFSGFRQRLQGSGSSQEQGSATALSTALPANINGIGAFTIKNAQGQPELLGLSDGSIIFDTTRPSGDASLKQQAAQSFKADNYAAAQSYLAQAIAEDSNDAEALIYQEDLRVMASGSPYLTLVVGAMLTGPDTDVGREALQGAYVAQREFNDSGGLNGLKLRLLIANSGSEDNYAGTVAQQIVQAAHKDSTIVGVMGWPFSSQTINAVGVLAQAQIPLVSGTASSDQLSGLSPYFFRVVPSNEGQASAGASYALQVLHAHRVAAFYDQGDSYSSSLFRDFRNAFTQEGGQIVVEEHYQRSNTSQLPALLSDALGKNPDLIYFAGYASDITPLLKYLPTTGAFAHLPVLGGDALYQPQGYGNVRQVFSRLHFTSFAYPDEWSYLGRPQPAFFSDYARLYSGNGQHSGYGYTRADFNTILAYDATETLLEGCRRALATGGSTQSLTGSKLRQALTTISGSGAIQGISGQISFASNGDPVDKAIVVLYVDAQGHIKINSVEGKFFK
;
A
#
# COMPACT_ATOMS: atom_id res chain seq x y z
N MET A 1 -13.11 16.32 -25.67
CA MET A 1 -12.05 17.08 -24.98
C MET A 1 -12.75 17.91 -23.92
N SER A 2 -12.38 17.78 -22.65
CA SER A 2 -12.86 18.68 -21.60
C SER A 2 -11.95 19.90 -21.54
N THR A 3 -12.52 21.10 -21.55
CA THR A 3 -11.80 22.34 -21.19
C THR A 3 -11.88 22.49 -19.67
N SER A 4 -10.76 22.31 -18.96
CA SER A 4 -10.73 22.61 -17.53
C SER A 4 -11.02 24.10 -17.32
N LEU A 5 -11.93 24.38 -16.38
CA LEU A 5 -12.39 25.73 -16.04
C LEU A 5 -11.27 26.53 -15.37
N ARG A 6 -11.28 27.86 -15.55
CA ARG A 6 -10.21 28.76 -15.11
C ARG A 6 -10.74 30.05 -14.49
N PRO A 7 -9.95 30.72 -13.63
CA PRO A 7 -10.23 32.10 -13.24
C PRO A 7 -10.42 33.01 -14.46
N GLY A 8 -11.55 33.72 -14.49
CA GLY A 8 -12.00 34.54 -15.62
C GLY A 8 -13.05 33.89 -16.53
N ASP A 9 -13.21 32.57 -16.50
CA ASP A 9 -14.25 31.86 -17.25
C ASP A 9 -15.65 32.18 -16.69
N ARG A 10 -16.67 31.93 -17.53
CA ARG A 10 -18.06 32.34 -17.28
C ARG A 10 -19.03 31.17 -17.47
N LEU A 11 -19.99 31.06 -16.55
CA LEU A 11 -21.00 30.00 -16.54
C LEU A 11 -22.43 30.58 -16.45
N GLN A 12 -23.42 29.78 -16.86
CA GLN A 12 -24.85 30.07 -16.84
C GLN A 12 -25.24 31.38 -17.56
N ASN A 13 -24.79 31.56 -18.81
CA ASN A 13 -24.99 32.78 -19.62
C ASN A 13 -24.41 34.03 -18.94
N ASP A 14 -23.07 34.06 -18.79
CA ASP A 14 -22.28 35.15 -18.21
C ASP A 14 -22.59 35.55 -16.75
N ARG A 15 -23.51 34.86 -16.08
CA ARG A 15 -23.93 35.17 -14.71
C ARG A 15 -22.81 34.96 -13.70
N TYR A 16 -22.22 33.77 -13.70
CA TYR A 16 -21.21 33.38 -12.72
C TYR A 16 -19.82 33.56 -13.34
N VAL A 17 -18.99 34.40 -12.72
CA VAL A 17 -17.60 34.65 -13.16
C VAL A 17 -16.65 33.96 -12.18
N ILE A 18 -15.89 32.98 -12.65
CA ILE A 18 -14.96 32.22 -11.79
C ILE A 18 -13.82 33.14 -11.35
N LYS A 19 -13.55 33.19 -10.05
CA LYS A 19 -12.50 34.01 -9.42
C LYS A 19 -11.28 33.19 -9.03
N GLN A 20 -11.51 32.01 -8.48
CA GLN A 20 -10.48 31.11 -7.97
C GLN A 20 -11.00 29.67 -8.00
N ILE A 21 -10.10 28.72 -8.20
CA ILE A 21 -10.37 27.29 -7.97
C ILE A 21 -9.99 27.01 -6.51
N LEU A 22 -10.94 26.52 -5.72
CA LEU A 22 -10.77 26.22 -4.30
C LEU A 22 -10.26 24.78 -4.09
N GLY A 23 -10.57 23.87 -5.01
CA GLY A 23 -10.02 22.51 -5.03
C GLY A 23 -10.40 21.76 -6.30
N GLU A 24 -9.57 20.79 -6.69
CA GLU A 24 -9.81 19.88 -7.82
C GLU A 24 -9.62 18.43 -7.36
N GLY A 25 -10.47 17.51 -7.84
CA GLY A 25 -10.35 16.09 -7.52
C GLY A 25 -11.27 15.20 -8.37
N GLY A 26 -11.19 13.88 -8.15
CA GLY A 26 -11.88 12.85 -8.95
C GLY A 26 -13.42 12.78 -8.81
N MET A 27 -14.07 13.89 -8.45
CA MET A 27 -15.52 14.08 -8.50
C MET A 27 -15.93 15.40 -9.21
N GLY A 28 -14.96 16.30 -9.47
CA GLY A 28 -15.17 17.62 -10.05
C GLY A 28 -14.33 18.71 -9.37
N ALA A 29 -14.51 19.96 -9.81
CA ALA A 29 -13.89 21.13 -9.20
C ALA A 29 -14.82 21.84 -8.19
N VAL A 30 -14.23 22.47 -7.18
CA VAL A 30 -14.88 23.43 -6.28
C VAL A 30 -14.32 24.82 -6.60
N LEU A 31 -15.21 25.76 -6.88
CA LEU A 31 -14.89 27.04 -7.51
C LEU A 31 -15.46 28.20 -6.69
N LEU A 32 -14.68 29.27 -6.50
CA LEU A 32 -15.19 30.54 -6.01
C LEU A 32 -15.60 31.40 -7.22
N ALA A 33 -16.82 31.91 -7.23
CA ALA A 33 -17.35 32.73 -8.31
C ALA A 33 -18.12 33.97 -7.80
N GLU A 34 -18.23 35.00 -8.65
CA GLU A 34 -19.11 36.15 -8.44
C GLU A 34 -20.43 35.96 -9.20
N ASP A 35 -21.58 36.05 -8.50
CA ASP A 35 -22.90 36.13 -9.14
C ASP A 35 -23.21 37.57 -9.56
N THR A 36 -23.06 37.85 -10.85
CA THR A 36 -23.28 39.20 -11.42
C THR A 36 -24.73 39.67 -11.36
N ARG A 37 -25.72 38.78 -11.11
CA ARG A 37 -27.12 39.17 -10.88
C ARG A 37 -27.40 39.56 -9.43
N LEU A 38 -26.50 39.21 -8.50
CA LEU A 38 -26.61 39.50 -7.08
C LEU A 38 -25.50 40.47 -6.62
N ASN A 39 -25.28 41.54 -7.39
CA ASN A 39 -24.27 42.58 -7.13
C ASN A 39 -22.83 42.01 -6.94
N ASN A 40 -22.47 40.98 -7.70
CA ASN A 40 -21.20 40.26 -7.60
C ASN A 40 -20.99 39.58 -6.23
N LYS A 41 -22.06 39.14 -5.56
CA LYS A 41 -21.97 38.31 -4.35
C LYS A 41 -21.12 37.06 -4.63
N LEU A 42 -20.19 36.75 -3.73
CA LEU A 42 -19.39 35.53 -3.79
C LEU A 42 -20.25 34.29 -3.49
N VAL A 43 -20.07 33.26 -4.29
CA VAL A 43 -20.71 31.94 -4.19
C VAL A 43 -19.67 30.85 -4.42
N VAL A 44 -19.91 29.68 -3.84
CA VAL A 44 -19.14 28.46 -4.15
C VAL A 44 -19.92 27.64 -5.17
N ILE A 45 -19.27 27.25 -6.26
CA ILE A 45 -19.84 26.38 -7.29
C ILE A 45 -19.11 25.04 -7.23
N LYS A 46 -19.87 23.96 -7.02
CA LYS A 46 -19.39 22.58 -7.04
C LYS A 46 -19.80 21.93 -8.35
N GLU A 47 -18.82 21.54 -9.15
CA GLU A 47 -19.01 20.81 -10.40
C GLU A 47 -19.11 19.30 -10.15
N LEU A 48 -19.95 18.61 -10.93
CA LEU A 48 -19.92 17.17 -11.11
C LEU A 48 -19.30 16.85 -12.47
N ILE A 49 -18.13 16.19 -12.45
CA ILE A 49 -17.54 15.57 -13.65
C ILE A 49 -17.89 14.08 -13.63
N SER A 50 -18.60 13.60 -14.66
CA SER A 50 -18.80 12.17 -14.90
C SER A 50 -17.92 11.72 -16.06
N GLU A 51 -16.97 10.84 -15.77
CA GLU A 51 -16.07 10.23 -16.76
C GLU A 51 -16.71 9.03 -17.48
N SER A 52 -17.97 8.71 -17.18
CA SER A 52 -18.67 7.55 -17.74
C SER A 52 -18.96 7.72 -19.23
N SER A 53 -18.36 6.87 -20.05
CA SER A 53 -18.72 6.69 -21.46
C SER A 53 -19.98 5.82 -21.66
N ASP A 54 -20.50 5.18 -20.60
CA ASP A 54 -21.81 4.52 -20.61
C ASP A 54 -22.94 5.55 -20.33
N PRO A 55 -23.90 5.73 -21.25
CA PRO A 55 -25.06 6.59 -21.05
C PRO A 55 -25.98 6.16 -19.90
N ALA A 56 -26.05 4.88 -19.55
CA ALA A 56 -26.91 4.40 -18.47
C ALA A 56 -26.36 4.81 -17.10
N GLN A 57 -25.07 4.56 -16.86
CA GLN A 57 -24.35 5.02 -15.67
C GLN A 57 -24.34 6.55 -15.56
N LEU A 58 -24.10 7.27 -16.67
CA LEU A 58 -24.17 8.75 -16.69
C LEU A 58 -25.54 9.27 -16.25
N GLN A 59 -26.64 8.68 -16.73
CA GLN A 59 -27.97 9.07 -16.26
C GLN A 59 -28.21 8.78 -14.78
N GLU A 60 -27.60 7.71 -14.23
CA GLU A 60 -27.72 7.38 -12.81
C GLU A 60 -26.94 8.36 -11.93
N ASP A 61 -25.73 8.74 -12.32
CA ASP A 61 -24.93 9.73 -11.59
C ASP A 61 -25.63 11.10 -11.59
N VAL A 62 -26.25 11.49 -12.72
CA VAL A 62 -27.09 12.70 -12.82
C VAL A 62 -28.36 12.61 -11.97
N ARG A 63 -29.00 11.43 -11.86
CA ARG A 63 -30.14 11.23 -10.94
C ARG A 63 -29.73 11.42 -9.49
N ASN A 64 -28.59 10.84 -9.08
CA ASN A 64 -28.07 10.96 -7.72
C ASN A 64 -27.67 12.39 -7.38
N PHE A 65 -26.94 13.09 -8.25
CA PHE A 65 -26.58 14.51 -8.06
C PHE A 65 -27.83 15.40 -7.91
N LYS A 66 -28.86 15.21 -8.75
CA LYS A 66 -30.12 15.97 -8.61
C LYS A 66 -30.86 15.67 -7.31
N ARG A 67 -30.75 14.44 -6.77
CA ARG A 67 -31.30 14.05 -5.45
C ARG A 67 -30.48 14.63 -4.30
N GLU A 68 -29.15 14.72 -4.42
CA GLU A 68 -28.27 15.42 -3.47
C GLU A 68 -28.60 16.93 -3.42
N VAL A 69 -28.62 17.61 -4.58
CA VAL A 69 -28.99 19.03 -4.71
C VAL A 69 -30.35 19.30 -4.08
N ALA A 70 -31.36 18.48 -4.37
CA ALA A 70 -32.71 18.62 -3.78
C ALA A 70 -32.73 18.39 -2.26
N THR A 71 -31.83 17.56 -1.73
CA THR A 71 -31.68 17.30 -0.29
C THR A 71 -31.01 18.48 0.40
N LEU A 72 -29.92 19.00 -0.17
CA LEU A 72 -29.16 20.15 0.34
C LEU A 72 -29.95 21.46 0.23
N ALA A 73 -30.70 21.67 -0.85
CA ALA A 73 -31.66 22.79 -0.97
C ALA A 73 -32.85 22.69 0.01
N SER A 74 -32.98 21.60 0.76
CA SER A 74 -33.93 21.46 1.88
C SER A 74 -33.28 21.67 3.26
N VAL A 75 -31.98 21.98 3.32
CA VAL A 75 -31.27 22.35 4.55
C VAL A 75 -31.37 23.86 4.74
N ASP A 76 -31.99 24.25 5.86
CA ASP A 76 -32.22 25.62 6.29
C ASP A 76 -31.74 25.72 7.73
N HIS A 77 -30.46 26.09 7.90
CA HIS A 77 -29.78 26.21 9.18
C HIS A 77 -28.66 27.25 9.08
N PHE A 78 -28.59 28.21 10.00
CA PHE A 78 -27.73 29.39 9.91
C PHE A 78 -26.20 29.12 10.05
N LEU A 79 -25.79 27.88 10.33
CA LEU A 79 -24.40 27.40 10.29
C LEU A 79 -24.12 26.42 9.13
N VAL A 80 -24.98 26.41 8.11
CA VAL A 80 -24.81 25.64 6.87
C VAL A 80 -25.02 26.58 5.69
N PRO A 81 -24.13 26.61 4.67
CA PRO A 81 -24.35 27.44 3.48
C PRO A 81 -25.60 27.00 2.72
N ALA A 82 -26.50 27.92 2.42
CA ALA A 82 -27.69 27.60 1.63
C ALA A 82 -27.30 27.25 0.18
N VAL A 83 -27.93 26.23 -0.40
CA VAL A 83 -27.89 25.99 -1.85
C VAL A 83 -28.84 26.99 -2.53
N THR A 84 -28.29 27.82 -3.41
CA THR A 84 -28.96 28.98 -4.01
C THR A 84 -29.38 28.77 -5.47
N ASP A 85 -28.69 27.91 -6.21
CA ASP A 85 -29.02 27.55 -7.59
C ASP A 85 -28.40 26.20 -7.97
N HIS A 86 -28.86 25.61 -9.08
CA HIS A 86 -28.19 24.50 -9.76
C HIS A 86 -28.47 24.56 -11.26
N PHE A 87 -27.48 24.19 -12.08
CA PHE A 87 -27.61 24.25 -13.54
C PHE A 87 -26.80 23.15 -14.24
N GLN A 88 -26.98 23.07 -15.55
CA GLN A 88 -26.25 22.17 -16.44
C GLN A 88 -25.69 23.00 -17.58
N GLU A 89 -24.43 22.78 -17.94
CA GLU A 89 -23.78 23.41 -19.09
C GLU A 89 -23.00 22.33 -19.86
N GLY A 90 -23.45 22.05 -21.10
CA GLY A 90 -23.00 20.88 -21.85
C GLY A 90 -23.32 19.56 -21.12
N SER A 91 -22.29 18.74 -20.90
CA SER A 91 -22.34 17.49 -20.13
C SER A 91 -22.14 17.67 -18.62
N HIS A 92 -21.85 18.89 -18.16
CA HIS A 92 -21.40 19.17 -16.78
C HIS A 92 -22.57 19.72 -15.95
N TYR A 93 -22.62 19.35 -14.68
CA TYR A 93 -23.67 19.77 -13.74
C TYR A 93 -23.05 20.53 -12.57
N PHE A 94 -23.73 21.59 -12.14
CA PHE A 94 -23.20 22.54 -11.17
C PHE A 94 -24.21 22.82 -10.07
N MET A 95 -23.75 22.81 -8.82
CA MET A 95 -24.50 23.24 -7.63
C MET A 95 -23.88 24.53 -7.11
N VAL A 96 -24.69 25.53 -6.78
CA VAL A 96 -24.24 26.85 -6.30
C VAL A 96 -24.69 27.05 -4.86
N GLN A 97 -23.74 27.17 -3.94
CA GLN A 97 -23.98 27.41 -2.51
C GLN A 97 -23.38 28.74 -2.06
N GLU A 98 -23.84 29.26 -0.92
CA GLU A 98 -23.28 30.50 -0.36
C GLU A 98 -21.80 30.35 0.02
N TYR A 99 -21.02 31.42 -0.14
CA TYR A 99 -19.62 31.45 0.29
C TYR A 99 -19.51 31.92 1.75
N VAL A 100 -18.98 31.06 2.63
CA VAL A 100 -18.58 31.43 3.99
C VAL A 100 -17.16 31.99 3.93
N ALA A 101 -17.04 33.31 4.10
CA ALA A 101 -15.74 33.97 4.20
C ALA A 101 -15.08 33.62 5.54
N GLY A 102 -14.06 32.77 5.52
CA GLY A 102 -13.42 32.25 6.74
C GLY A 102 -12.18 31.41 6.46
N GLU A 103 -11.59 30.95 7.55
CA GLU A 103 -10.48 29.99 7.60
C GLU A 103 -11.03 28.66 8.11
N ASN A 104 -10.71 27.54 7.47
CA ASN A 104 -11.15 26.22 7.93
C ASN A 104 -10.27 25.68 9.06
N LEU A 105 -10.76 24.68 9.81
CA LEU A 105 -10.05 24.18 10.99
C LEU A 105 -8.81 23.34 10.67
N GLU A 106 -8.61 22.89 9.42
CA GLU A 106 -7.35 22.31 8.94
C GLU A 106 -6.31 23.42 8.68
N GLU A 107 -6.67 24.43 7.87
CA GLU A 107 -5.84 25.62 7.61
C GLU A 107 -5.39 26.31 8.90
N ARG A 108 -6.31 26.45 9.87
CA ARG A 108 -6.03 27.03 11.19
C ARG A 108 -5.01 26.20 11.98
N LEU A 109 -5.10 24.88 11.93
CA LEU A 109 -4.19 23.98 12.65
C LEU A 109 -2.80 24.02 12.02
N ASP A 110 -2.72 23.88 10.69
CA ASP A 110 -1.48 23.93 9.91
C ASP A 110 -0.75 25.26 10.10
N ARG A 111 -1.46 26.39 9.99
CA ARG A 111 -0.89 27.74 10.19
C ARG A 111 -0.40 27.96 11.62
N LEU A 112 -0.94 27.26 12.61
CA LEU A 112 -0.53 27.35 14.01
C LEU A 112 0.57 26.34 14.39
N GLY A 113 0.69 25.22 13.66
CA GLY A 113 1.69 24.17 13.87
C GLY A 113 1.64 23.54 15.28
N ARG A 114 0.48 23.59 15.94
CA ARG A 114 0.28 23.16 17.34
C ARG A 114 -1.22 22.98 17.63
N PRO A 115 -1.58 22.25 18.70
CA PRO A 115 -2.97 22.10 19.14
C PRO A 115 -3.68 23.44 19.38
N LEU A 116 -4.98 23.45 19.11
CA LEU A 116 -5.90 24.50 19.54
C LEU A 116 -6.14 24.40 21.06
N SER A 117 -6.67 25.46 21.67
CA SER A 117 -7.05 25.43 23.08
C SER A 117 -8.40 24.74 23.29
N GLU A 118 -8.60 24.25 24.52
CA GLU A 118 -9.74 23.40 24.88
C GLU A 118 -11.08 24.15 24.77
N ASP A 119 -11.08 25.43 25.14
CA ASP A 119 -12.20 26.36 24.98
C ASP A 119 -12.58 26.58 23.51
N ASP A 120 -11.61 26.92 22.64
CA ASP A 120 -11.83 27.09 21.20
C ASP A 120 -12.50 25.85 20.58
N VAL A 121 -11.95 24.65 20.83
CA VAL A 121 -12.47 23.41 20.24
C VAL A 121 -13.86 23.05 20.77
N LEU A 122 -14.14 23.27 22.05
CA LEU A 122 -15.46 23.03 22.63
C LEU A 122 -16.51 24.01 22.09
N VAL A 123 -16.16 25.29 21.88
CA VAL A 123 -17.06 26.28 21.23
C VAL A 123 -17.39 25.83 19.81
N TYR A 124 -16.40 25.45 18.99
CA TYR A 124 -16.65 24.97 17.63
C TYR A 124 -17.44 23.66 17.61
N ALA A 125 -17.19 22.74 18.56
CA ALA A 125 -17.96 21.51 18.69
C ALA A 125 -19.43 21.78 19.06
N SER A 126 -19.69 22.74 19.96
CA SER A 126 -21.04 23.15 20.35
C SER A 126 -21.85 23.73 19.18
N ASP A 127 -21.20 24.52 18.32
CA ASP A 127 -21.75 25.03 17.06
C ASP A 127 -22.09 23.90 16.08
N ILE A 128 -21.17 22.98 15.82
CA ILE A 128 -21.41 21.86 14.89
C ILE A 128 -22.47 20.89 15.44
N LEU A 129 -22.59 20.73 16.76
CA LEU A 129 -23.65 19.91 17.36
C LEU A 129 -25.06 20.47 17.17
N LEU A 130 -25.23 21.80 17.01
CA LEU A 130 -26.52 22.37 16.56
C LEU A 130 -26.86 21.92 15.13
N VAL A 131 -25.87 21.90 14.23
CA VAL A 131 -26.06 21.41 12.86
C VAL A 131 -26.43 19.93 12.86
N LEU A 132 -25.70 19.09 13.60
CA LEU A 132 -25.97 17.65 13.67
C LEU A 132 -27.32 17.33 14.32
N GLU A 133 -27.75 18.12 15.32
CA GLU A 133 -29.10 18.02 15.88
C GLU A 133 -30.18 18.37 14.85
N TYR A 134 -30.01 19.46 14.11
CA TYR A 134 -30.91 19.84 13.02
C TYR A 134 -31.00 18.75 11.94
N LEU A 135 -29.86 18.21 11.47
CA LEU A 135 -29.82 17.20 10.42
C LEU A 135 -30.44 15.86 10.88
N ALA A 136 -30.20 15.45 12.12
CA ALA A 136 -30.83 14.28 12.73
C ALA A 136 -32.36 14.42 12.88
N SER A 137 -32.88 15.65 13.00
CA SER A 137 -34.32 15.92 13.16
C SER A 137 -35.14 15.79 11.87
N ARG A 138 -34.48 15.75 10.69
CA ARG A 138 -35.13 15.67 9.38
C ARG A 138 -35.79 14.30 9.17
N LYS A 139 -36.66 14.19 8.16
CA LYS A 139 -37.42 12.96 7.85
C LYS A 139 -37.34 12.61 6.36
N PRO A 140 -36.54 11.60 5.95
CA PRO A 140 -35.59 10.84 6.78
C PRO A 140 -34.47 11.73 7.38
N PRO A 141 -33.78 11.28 8.44
CA PRO A 141 -32.62 11.99 8.98
C PRO A 141 -31.56 12.19 7.90
N ILE A 142 -30.91 13.35 7.91
CA ILE A 142 -29.74 13.62 7.06
C ILE A 142 -28.48 13.30 7.88
N VAL A 143 -27.48 12.69 7.24
CA VAL A 143 -26.17 12.37 7.82
C VAL A 143 -25.12 13.07 6.95
N HIS A 144 -24.18 13.79 7.56
CA HIS A 144 -23.16 14.57 6.87
C HIS A 144 -22.12 13.68 6.18
N ARG A 145 -21.78 12.53 6.79
CA ARG A 145 -20.88 11.48 6.28
C ARG A 145 -19.41 11.89 6.07
N ASP A 146 -19.05 13.15 6.32
CA ASP A 146 -17.67 13.65 6.17
C ASP A 146 -17.37 14.86 7.09
N VAL A 147 -17.66 14.75 8.41
CA VAL A 147 -17.25 15.79 9.38
C VAL A 147 -15.75 15.67 9.65
N LYS A 148 -14.99 16.73 9.37
CA LYS A 148 -13.52 16.80 9.53
C LYS A 148 -13.06 18.28 9.60
N PRO A 149 -11.83 18.59 10.05
CA PRO A 149 -11.35 19.97 10.17
C PRO A 149 -11.49 20.82 8.88
N ALA A 150 -11.17 20.25 7.72
CA ALA A 150 -11.28 20.94 6.42
C ALA A 150 -12.71 21.39 6.07
N ASN A 151 -13.72 20.66 6.57
CA ASN A 151 -15.14 20.89 6.27
C ASN A 151 -15.83 21.78 7.32
N ILE A 152 -15.05 22.44 8.20
CA ILE A 152 -15.56 23.35 9.23
C ILE A 152 -14.88 24.70 9.06
N ILE A 153 -15.62 25.71 8.61
CA ILE A 153 -15.12 27.07 8.35
C ILE A 153 -15.46 27.98 9.53
N ILE A 154 -14.47 28.68 10.07
CA ILE A 154 -14.69 29.71 11.10
C ILE A 154 -15.03 31.03 10.40
N GLY A 155 -16.30 31.43 10.50
CA GLY A 155 -16.85 32.60 9.81
C GLY A 155 -16.19 33.91 10.28
N SER A 156 -15.67 34.70 9.35
CA SER A 156 -14.97 35.97 9.65
C SER A 156 -15.90 37.07 10.16
N ASN A 157 -17.21 36.93 9.91
CA ASN A 157 -18.23 37.94 10.21
C ASN A 157 -18.90 37.71 11.57
N ASP A 158 -18.96 36.47 12.05
CA ASP A 158 -19.68 36.05 13.25
C ASP A 158 -18.82 35.28 14.27
N GLY A 159 -17.66 34.76 13.85
CA GLY A 159 -16.73 33.97 14.67
C GLY A 159 -17.14 32.51 14.87
N ARG A 160 -18.18 32.03 14.17
CA ARG A 160 -18.83 30.74 14.42
C ARG A 160 -18.33 29.63 13.50
N ALA A 161 -18.55 28.38 13.89
CA ALA A 161 -18.18 27.20 13.10
C ALA A 161 -19.31 26.81 12.14
N HIS A 162 -19.12 27.04 10.85
CA HIS A 162 -20.02 26.66 9.77
C HIS A 162 -19.63 25.30 9.19
N LEU A 163 -20.58 24.38 9.04
CA LEU A 163 -20.36 23.05 8.46
C LEU A 163 -20.61 23.09 6.95
N VAL A 164 -19.62 22.65 6.16
CA VAL A 164 -19.65 22.71 4.69
C VAL A 164 -19.37 21.34 4.05
N ASP A 165 -19.66 21.23 2.76
CA ASP A 165 -19.30 20.10 1.89
C ASP A 165 -19.70 18.70 2.40
N PHE A 166 -21.01 18.53 2.49
CA PHE A 166 -21.71 17.28 2.78
C PHE A 166 -21.27 16.12 1.85
N GLY A 167 -21.10 14.93 2.43
CA GLY A 167 -20.82 13.68 1.72
C GLY A 167 -22.09 12.97 1.23
N ILE A 168 -23.03 13.69 0.61
CA ILE A 168 -24.34 13.15 0.17
C ILE A 168 -24.29 12.54 -1.25
N ALA A 169 -23.26 12.84 -2.05
CA ALA A 169 -22.97 12.35 -3.41
C ALA A 169 -22.79 10.81 -3.57
N ARG A 170 -23.31 10.00 -2.64
CA ARG A 170 -23.05 8.58 -2.45
C ARG A 170 -24.38 7.86 -2.27
N PRO A 171 -24.80 7.00 -3.23
CA PRO A 171 -26.12 6.38 -3.20
C PRO A 171 -26.29 5.50 -1.96
N ASP A 172 -27.51 5.44 -1.44
CA ASP A 172 -27.87 4.51 -0.37
C ASP A 172 -27.80 3.09 -0.93
N LEU A 173 -26.77 2.31 -0.54
CA LEU A 173 -26.46 0.99 -1.11
C LEU A 173 -27.43 -0.12 -0.64
N ALA A 174 -28.68 0.00 -1.08
CA ALA A 174 -29.66 -1.08 -1.09
C ALA A 174 -29.80 -1.60 -2.54
N ALA A 175 -29.17 -2.75 -2.79
CA ALA A 175 -28.79 -3.32 -4.10
C ALA A 175 -27.42 -2.87 -4.64
N ASP A 176 -26.78 -3.78 -5.38
CA ASP A 176 -25.57 -3.63 -6.21
C ASP A 176 -24.29 -3.10 -5.55
N ALA A 177 -23.92 -3.68 -4.40
CA ALA A 177 -22.68 -3.43 -3.66
C ALA A 177 -21.37 -3.94 -4.34
N ALA A 178 -21.28 -3.89 -5.68
CA ALA A 178 -20.12 -4.36 -6.45
C ALA A 178 -19.28 -3.24 -7.10
N ARG A 179 -19.79 -1.99 -7.16
CA ARG A 179 -19.09 -0.84 -7.76
C ARG A 179 -19.49 0.50 -7.13
N LYS A 180 -18.60 1.09 -6.33
CA LYS A 180 -18.24 2.53 -6.32
C LYS A 180 -17.04 2.77 -5.38
N GLN A 181 -16.31 3.87 -5.60
CA GLN A 181 -14.93 4.03 -5.12
C GLN A 181 -14.78 4.22 -3.60
N THR A 182 -13.56 4.05 -3.08
CA THR A 182 -13.17 4.31 -1.69
C THR A 182 -13.49 5.74 -1.20
N SER A 183 -13.57 6.71 -2.12
CA SER A 183 -14.08 8.07 -1.88
C SER A 183 -15.58 8.14 -1.54
N ALA A 184 -16.27 7.01 -1.42
CA ALA A 184 -17.69 6.92 -1.04
C ALA A 184 -17.95 6.78 0.47
N LEU A 185 -16.94 6.47 1.29
CA LEU A 185 -17.13 6.02 2.69
C LEU A 185 -16.75 7.07 3.75
N GLY A 186 -16.40 8.30 3.34
CA GLY A 186 -15.90 9.37 4.19
C GLY A 186 -14.37 9.47 4.20
N THR A 187 -13.83 10.49 4.85
CA THR A 187 -12.37 10.67 4.97
C THR A 187 -11.79 9.64 5.97
N PRO A 188 -10.70 8.91 5.61
CA PRO A 188 -10.03 7.99 6.51
C PRO A 188 -9.64 8.60 7.85
N GLY A 189 -9.56 7.77 8.90
CA GLY A 189 -9.37 8.22 10.29
C GLY A 189 -10.64 8.79 10.93
N TYR A 190 -11.28 9.78 10.31
CA TYR A 190 -12.48 10.46 10.84
C TYR A 190 -13.75 9.63 10.74
N ALA A 191 -13.94 8.87 9.66
CA ALA A 191 -15.12 8.03 9.48
C ALA A 191 -15.16 6.85 10.49
N PRO A 192 -16.32 6.50 11.07
CA PRO A 192 -16.49 5.38 12.00
C PRO A 192 -16.74 4.03 11.29
N PRO A 193 -16.58 2.87 11.99
CA PRO A 193 -16.65 1.55 11.37
C PRO A 193 -17.93 1.23 10.60
N GLU A 194 -19.10 1.64 11.10
CA GLU A 194 -20.38 1.39 10.43
C GLU A 194 -20.54 2.16 9.11
N GLN A 195 -19.82 3.28 8.95
CA GLN A 195 -19.88 4.07 7.71
C GLN A 195 -19.14 3.38 6.56
N TYR A 196 -18.04 2.67 6.84
CA TYR A 196 -17.38 1.81 5.86
C TYR A 196 -18.26 0.63 5.42
N GLN A 197 -19.21 0.20 6.27
CA GLN A 197 -20.21 -0.81 5.93
C GLN A 197 -21.42 -0.24 5.16
N GLY A 198 -21.40 1.04 4.76
CA GLY A 198 -22.52 1.73 4.12
C GLY A 198 -23.70 2.05 5.05
N LYS A 199 -23.56 1.85 6.37
CA LYS A 199 -24.62 1.99 7.38
C LYS A 199 -24.49 3.30 8.16
N ALA A 200 -24.31 4.40 7.44
CA ALA A 200 -24.16 5.73 8.04
C ALA A 200 -25.41 6.14 8.84
N ASP A 201 -25.21 6.57 10.07
CA ASP A 201 -26.24 6.90 11.07
C ASP A 201 -25.94 8.31 11.63
N PRO A 202 -26.90 9.08 12.18
CA PRO A 202 -26.59 10.35 12.83
C PRO A 202 -25.52 10.26 13.95
N ARG A 203 -25.36 9.10 14.60
CA ARG A 203 -24.29 8.82 15.58
C ARG A 203 -22.92 8.55 14.93
N SER A 204 -22.86 8.40 13.61
CA SER A 204 -21.62 8.35 12.84
C SER A 204 -20.97 9.74 12.75
N ASP A 205 -21.76 10.80 12.52
CA ASP A 205 -21.26 12.18 12.51
C ASP A 205 -20.75 12.63 13.90
N LEU A 206 -21.34 12.11 14.98
CA LEU A 206 -20.86 12.38 16.36
C LEU A 206 -19.45 11.80 16.60
N TYR A 207 -19.16 10.62 16.05
CA TYR A 207 -17.82 10.04 16.09
C TYR A 207 -16.83 10.85 15.25
N ALA A 208 -17.24 11.26 14.04
CA ALA A 208 -16.41 12.07 13.14
C ALA A 208 -16.11 13.47 13.73
N LEU A 209 -17.07 14.06 14.47
CA LEU A 209 -16.82 15.26 15.28
C LEU A 209 -15.84 14.99 16.43
N ALA A 210 -15.96 13.87 17.15
CA ALA A 210 -15.01 13.53 18.21
C ALA A 210 -13.59 13.24 17.67
N ALA A 211 -13.48 12.65 16.49
CA ALA A 211 -12.21 12.47 15.77
C ALA A 211 -11.60 13.83 15.38
N THR A 212 -12.44 14.75 14.90
CA THR A 212 -12.08 16.15 14.62
C THR A 212 -11.57 16.85 15.88
N MET A 213 -12.30 16.76 17.01
CA MET A 213 -11.89 17.33 18.29
C MET A 213 -10.57 16.74 18.79
N HIS A 214 -10.38 15.41 18.72
CA HIS A 214 -9.13 14.75 19.12
C HIS A 214 -7.94 15.25 18.30
N HIS A 215 -8.09 15.39 16.98
CA HIS A 215 -7.05 15.97 16.12
C HIS A 215 -6.71 17.40 16.57
N LEU A 216 -7.69 18.29 16.67
CA LEU A 216 -7.48 19.71 17.00
C LEU A 216 -6.84 19.91 18.39
N LEU A 217 -7.16 19.05 19.36
CA LEU A 217 -6.65 19.10 20.73
C LEU A 217 -5.25 18.45 20.92
N THR A 218 -4.75 17.71 19.92
CA THR A 218 -3.49 16.96 20.02
C THR A 218 -2.50 17.23 18.90
N ASN A 219 -2.93 17.85 17.79
CA ASN A 219 -2.15 18.00 16.54
C ASN A 219 -1.65 16.65 15.99
N ARG A 220 -2.43 15.58 16.21
CA ARG A 220 -2.21 14.23 15.67
C ARG A 220 -3.30 13.92 14.66
N ASP A 221 -2.96 13.89 13.38
CA ASP A 221 -3.92 13.60 12.32
C ASP A 221 -4.34 12.12 12.33
N PRO A 222 -5.63 11.79 12.50
CA PRO A 222 -6.10 10.41 12.46
C PRO A 222 -5.95 9.74 11.08
N ARG A 223 -5.71 10.48 9.99
CA ARG A 223 -5.40 9.90 8.67
C ARG A 223 -4.07 9.14 8.64
N GLU A 224 -3.11 9.51 9.49
CA GLU A 224 -1.76 8.97 9.50
C GLU A 224 -1.59 7.73 10.39
N HIS A 225 -2.69 7.19 10.92
CA HIS A 225 -2.70 6.17 11.96
C HIS A 225 -3.69 5.03 11.64
N PRO A 226 -3.57 3.87 12.31
CA PRO A 226 -4.55 2.81 12.18
C PRO A 226 -5.97 3.34 12.44
N PRO A 227 -6.93 3.08 11.52
CA PRO A 227 -8.28 3.61 11.66
C PRO A 227 -8.91 3.08 12.95
N PHE A 228 -9.78 3.90 13.55
CA PHE A 228 -10.49 3.56 14.78
C PHE A 228 -9.60 3.43 16.04
N VAL A 229 -8.33 3.85 15.99
CA VAL A 229 -7.38 3.81 17.12
C VAL A 229 -7.00 5.21 17.60
N TYR A 230 -7.65 5.62 18.70
CA TYR A 230 -7.42 6.87 19.39
C TYR A 230 -6.83 6.61 20.80
N PRO A 231 -5.58 7.03 21.08
CA PRO A 231 -5.04 6.97 22.43
C PRO A 231 -5.74 8.02 23.32
N PRO A 232 -5.76 7.83 24.65
CA PRO A 232 -6.31 8.80 25.60
C PRO A 232 -5.72 10.19 25.37
N VAL A 233 -6.57 11.21 25.22
CA VAL A 233 -6.17 12.52 24.70
C VAL A 233 -5.10 13.19 25.57
N ARG A 234 -5.10 12.93 26.88
CA ARG A 234 -4.14 13.47 27.87
C ARG A 234 -2.81 12.73 27.89
N SER A 235 -2.72 11.56 27.25
CA SER A 235 -1.42 10.91 26.98
C SER A 235 -0.61 11.64 25.90
N LEU A 236 -1.29 12.36 25.00
CA LEU A 236 -0.68 13.20 23.96
C LEU A 236 -0.54 14.66 24.42
N ASN A 237 -1.57 15.21 25.06
CA ASN A 237 -1.58 16.57 25.58
C ASN A 237 -2.00 16.60 27.06
N PRO A 238 -1.07 16.41 28.02
CA PRO A 238 -1.37 16.31 29.45
C PRO A 238 -1.98 17.57 30.09
N ARG A 239 -2.10 18.68 29.35
CA ARG A 239 -2.72 19.92 29.81
C ARG A 239 -4.24 19.92 29.69
N LEU A 240 -4.80 19.00 28.90
CA LEU A 240 -6.24 18.88 28.70
C LEU A 240 -6.94 18.36 29.96
N SER A 241 -8.22 18.66 30.07
CA SER A 241 -9.07 18.28 31.19
C SER A 241 -9.52 16.80 31.13
N LEU A 242 -9.84 16.24 32.31
CA LEU A 242 -10.35 14.86 32.42
C LEU A 242 -11.74 14.73 31.81
N GLU A 243 -12.53 15.79 31.86
CA GLU A 243 -13.89 15.87 31.35
C GLU A 243 -13.89 15.76 29.81
N VAL A 244 -12.95 16.45 29.14
CA VAL A 244 -12.73 16.28 27.69
C VAL A 244 -12.17 14.89 27.36
N GLU A 245 -11.28 14.33 28.18
CA GLU A 245 -10.82 12.95 27.99
C GLU A 245 -11.97 11.93 28.09
N HIS A 246 -12.87 12.07 29.07
CA HIS A 246 -14.05 11.22 29.21
C HIS A 246 -15.03 11.39 28.03
N LEU A 247 -15.30 12.63 27.61
CA LEU A 247 -16.18 12.95 26.48
C LEU A 247 -15.67 12.30 25.19
N LEU A 248 -14.39 12.46 24.86
CA LEU A 248 -13.77 11.84 23.68
C LEU A 248 -13.72 10.32 23.81
N THR A 249 -13.38 9.78 24.98
CA THR A 249 -13.36 8.32 25.23
C THR A 249 -14.74 7.69 25.04
N ARG A 250 -15.83 8.41 25.37
CA ARG A 250 -17.20 7.98 25.12
C ARG A 250 -17.60 8.12 23.65
N ALA A 251 -17.32 9.26 23.03
CA ALA A 251 -17.73 9.52 21.64
C ALA A 251 -16.99 8.65 20.61
N LEU A 252 -15.73 8.28 20.89
CA LEU A 252 -14.87 7.45 20.04
C LEU A 252 -15.01 5.94 20.31
N GLN A 253 -16.04 5.49 21.02
CA GLN A 253 -16.33 4.06 21.15
C GLN A 253 -16.68 3.46 19.79
N ASN A 254 -15.91 2.47 19.32
CA ASN A 254 -16.14 1.87 18.00
C ASN A 254 -17.52 1.21 17.87
N ASP A 255 -18.05 0.67 18.98
CA ASP A 255 -19.45 0.24 19.10
C ASP A 255 -20.41 1.45 19.19
N ILE A 256 -21.22 1.64 18.14
CA ILE A 256 -22.22 2.71 18.03
C ILE A 256 -23.23 2.75 19.19
N THR A 257 -23.50 1.64 19.88
CA THR A 257 -24.41 1.57 21.03
C THR A 257 -23.80 2.11 22.32
N LYS A 258 -22.46 2.25 22.38
CA LYS A 258 -21.70 2.74 23.54
C LYS A 258 -21.34 4.23 23.45
N ARG A 259 -21.52 4.86 22.28
CA ARG A 259 -21.34 6.30 22.05
C ARG A 259 -22.45 7.15 22.69
N TYR A 260 -22.36 8.46 22.53
CA TYR A 260 -23.52 9.35 22.60
C TYR A 260 -24.60 8.91 21.61
N GLN A 261 -25.87 8.93 22.02
CA GLN A 261 -26.99 8.45 21.21
C GLN A 261 -27.77 9.58 20.50
N SER A 262 -27.49 10.85 20.82
CA SER A 262 -27.93 12.00 20.02
C SER A 262 -26.96 13.18 20.10
N ALA A 263 -27.03 14.08 19.12
CA ALA A 263 -26.29 15.35 19.15
C ALA A 263 -26.65 16.18 20.39
N SER A 264 -27.93 16.25 20.75
CA SER A 264 -28.42 16.92 21.97
C SER A 264 -27.83 16.34 23.27
N GLU A 265 -27.45 15.06 23.28
CA GLU A 265 -26.78 14.44 24.42
C GLU A 265 -25.32 14.91 24.50
N MET A 266 -24.57 14.76 23.41
CA MET A 266 -23.17 15.18 23.34
C MET A 266 -23.02 16.70 23.55
N LYS A 267 -23.98 17.50 23.08
CA LYS A 267 -23.98 18.96 23.25
C LYS A 267 -24.13 19.37 24.71
N ARG A 268 -24.96 18.69 25.51
CA ARG A 268 -25.08 19.00 26.94
C ARG A 268 -23.76 18.78 27.67
N ASP A 269 -23.04 17.71 27.37
CA ASP A 269 -21.74 17.43 27.97
C ASP A 269 -20.69 18.48 27.52
N VAL A 270 -20.65 18.86 26.23
CA VAL A 270 -19.80 19.97 25.73
C VAL A 270 -20.13 21.30 26.41
N ASP A 271 -21.42 21.66 26.48
CA ASP A 271 -21.91 22.91 27.07
C ASP A 271 -21.62 22.95 28.58
N GLN A 272 -21.81 21.85 29.30
CA GLN A 272 -21.50 21.76 30.74
C GLN A 272 -20.00 22.00 30.99
N ILE A 273 -19.11 21.46 30.15
CA ILE A 273 -17.66 21.72 30.27
C ILE A 273 -17.35 23.20 29.96
N LEU A 274 -18.00 23.81 28.97
CA LEU A 274 -17.86 25.24 28.65
C LEU A 274 -18.31 26.16 29.81
N GLU A 275 -19.41 25.81 30.49
CA GLU A 275 -19.90 26.55 31.66
C GLU A 275 -19.01 26.34 32.89
N GLU A 276 -18.74 25.08 33.28
CA GLU A 276 -18.03 24.75 34.51
C GLU A 276 -16.53 25.10 34.49
N ARG A 277 -15.85 24.96 33.32
CA ARG A 277 -14.40 25.22 33.22
C ARG A 277 -14.05 26.63 32.75
N PHE A 278 -14.90 27.25 31.93
CA PHE A 278 -14.57 28.50 31.24
C PHE A 278 -15.60 29.63 31.46
N GLY A 279 -16.78 29.33 32.00
CA GLY A 279 -17.87 30.30 32.21
C GLY A 279 -18.53 30.80 30.92
N LEU A 280 -18.26 30.17 29.78
CA LEU A 280 -18.54 30.72 28.43
C LEU A 280 -20.01 30.65 27.99
N LEU A 281 -20.92 30.18 28.85
CA LEU A 281 -22.37 30.18 28.62
C LEU A 281 -23.12 31.13 29.57
N GLY A 282 -22.41 31.85 30.44
CA GLY A 282 -22.93 32.89 31.31
C GLY A 282 -23.28 34.18 30.55
N ALA A 283 -24.43 34.17 29.86
CA ALA A 283 -25.03 35.23 29.04
C ALA A 283 -24.58 35.33 27.56
N SER A 284 -25.51 35.82 26.73
CA SER A 284 -25.37 36.13 25.30
C SER A 284 -25.15 34.95 24.32
N LEU A 285 -26.12 34.02 24.28
CA LEU A 285 -26.52 33.34 23.02
C LEU A 285 -27.73 34.01 22.34
N THR A 286 -28.07 35.23 22.73
CA THR A 286 -29.05 36.10 22.07
C THR A 286 -28.48 37.52 21.92
N THR A 287 -28.64 38.09 20.72
CA THR A 287 -27.95 39.31 20.23
C THR A 287 -26.42 39.16 20.12
N GLY A 288 -25.81 39.82 19.14
CA GLY A 288 -24.45 39.49 18.69
C GLY A 288 -23.49 40.66 18.54
N ALA A 289 -22.28 40.33 18.07
CA ALA A 289 -21.11 41.17 17.84
C ALA A 289 -20.44 41.76 19.10
N HIS A 290 -19.17 41.39 19.34
CA HIS A 290 -18.11 42.32 19.77
C HIS A 290 -16.71 41.76 19.47
N PRO A 291 -15.68 42.62 19.24
CA PRO A 291 -14.38 42.20 18.71
C PRO A 291 -13.36 41.80 19.79
N ILE A 292 -12.50 40.82 19.47
CA ILE A 292 -11.41 40.37 20.34
C ILE A 292 -10.28 41.42 20.37
N THR A 293 -10.03 42.00 21.54
CA THR A 293 -8.81 42.80 21.80
C THR A 293 -8.19 42.39 23.14
N ARG A 294 -6.98 41.82 23.15
CA ARG A 294 -6.28 41.40 24.38
C ARG A 294 -5.27 42.47 24.84
N PRO A 295 -5.36 42.99 26.09
CA PRO A 295 -4.28 43.79 26.69
C PRO A 295 -3.11 42.90 27.17
N ARG A 296 -1.92 43.49 27.36
CA ARG A 296 -0.67 42.75 27.62
C ARG A 296 0.26 43.50 28.60
N SER A 297 0.24 43.17 29.90
CA SER A 297 1.38 43.43 30.81
C SER A 297 1.25 42.81 32.22
N GLN A 298 2.21 41.94 32.55
CA GLN A 298 3.03 41.92 33.78
C GLN A 298 2.44 42.05 35.22
N SER A 299 2.80 41.04 36.02
CA SER A 299 3.32 41.11 37.41
C SER A 299 2.49 41.65 38.61
N GLY A 300 2.32 40.77 39.62
CA GLY A 300 2.49 41.12 41.04
C GLY A 300 1.28 40.91 41.95
N GLY A 301 1.52 40.43 43.19
CA GLY A 301 0.57 40.57 44.31
C GLY A 301 0.03 39.27 44.94
N PHE A 302 0.37 39.05 46.21
CA PHE A 302 -0.07 37.95 47.07
C PHE A 302 -1.52 38.08 47.61
N SER A 303 -2.13 36.93 47.94
CA SER A 303 -3.09 36.67 49.05
C SER A 303 -4.59 37.06 49.00
N TYR A 304 -5.44 36.01 48.93
CA TYR A 304 -6.52 35.58 49.87
C TYR A 304 -7.07 36.51 50.99
N PRO A 305 -8.28 36.25 51.56
CA PRO A 305 -9.46 35.45 51.08
C PRO A 305 -10.87 36.07 51.41
N GLY A 306 -11.95 35.39 50.98
CA GLY A 306 -13.34 35.56 51.47
C GLY A 306 -14.36 35.93 50.38
N SER A 307 -15.64 35.50 50.38
CA SER A 307 -16.38 34.66 51.34
C SER A 307 -17.53 33.88 50.65
N THR A 308 -17.98 32.78 51.27
CA THR A 308 -19.09 31.89 50.86
C THR A 308 -20.36 32.13 51.72
N PRO A 309 -21.50 31.42 51.53
CA PRO A 309 -22.25 31.06 50.30
C PRO A 309 -23.79 31.30 50.47
N ALA A 310 -24.64 30.47 49.82
CA ALA A 310 -26.08 30.19 50.08
C ALA A 310 -27.14 31.17 49.49
N SER A 311 -28.35 30.74 49.06
CA SER A 311 -28.92 29.40 48.82
C SER A 311 -30.27 29.42 48.06
N LEU A 312 -30.57 28.36 47.27
CA LEU A 312 -31.80 27.50 47.16
C LEU A 312 -33.22 28.04 47.58
N PRO A 313 -34.37 27.40 47.21
CA PRO A 313 -34.72 26.52 46.05
C PRO A 313 -36.21 26.66 45.52
N ARG A 314 -36.63 25.72 44.64
CA ARG A 314 -38.02 25.28 44.27
C ARG A 314 -38.82 26.18 43.27
N GLY A 315 -39.71 25.63 42.43
CA GLY A 315 -39.97 24.21 42.11
C GLY A 315 -41.29 23.91 41.37
N THR A 316 -41.44 22.63 40.95
CA THR A 316 -42.69 21.89 40.60
C THR A 316 -43.66 22.38 39.51
N SER A 317 -43.72 21.59 38.42
CA SER A 317 -44.92 20.95 37.82
C SER A 317 -46.16 21.76 37.37
N THR A 318 -46.69 21.45 36.17
CA THR A 318 -47.96 20.66 35.96
C THR A 318 -48.27 20.51 34.44
N THR A 319 -49.11 19.54 34.09
CA THR A 319 -49.55 19.14 32.72
C THR A 319 -50.77 19.91 32.20
N VAL A 320 -51.06 19.82 30.88
CA VAL A 320 -52.36 19.37 30.27
C VAL A 320 -52.35 19.57 28.72
N SER A 321 -53.24 18.89 28.00
CA SER A 321 -53.33 18.76 26.54
C SER A 321 -54.70 19.17 25.96
N THR A 322 -54.76 19.52 24.66
CA THR A 322 -55.87 19.33 23.66
C THR A 322 -55.43 19.96 22.31
N GLN A 323 -55.47 19.32 21.13
CA GLN A 323 -56.57 18.84 20.26
C GLN A 323 -57.34 19.90 19.44
N GLY A 324 -57.43 19.68 18.11
CA GLY A 324 -58.57 20.09 17.25
C GLY A 324 -58.26 20.84 15.94
N GLY A 325 -58.76 20.34 14.79
CA GLY A 325 -59.00 21.17 13.59
C GLY A 325 -58.52 20.64 12.22
N SER A 326 -59.44 20.49 11.27
CA SER A 326 -59.25 20.33 9.80
C SER A 326 -60.58 20.73 9.10
N PRO A 327 -60.78 20.68 7.76
CA PRO A 327 -59.87 20.71 6.58
C PRO A 327 -60.24 21.86 5.60
N PHE A 328 -59.74 21.89 4.34
CA PHE A 328 -60.50 22.22 3.09
C PHE A 328 -59.61 22.28 1.80
N THR A 329 -60.24 22.20 0.62
CA THR A 329 -59.71 22.13 -0.79
C THR A 329 -60.87 22.39 -1.79
N PRO A 330 -60.75 22.45 -3.17
CA PRO A 330 -59.61 22.64 -4.12
C PRO A 330 -59.94 23.60 -5.34
N LEU A 331 -59.19 23.50 -6.48
CA LEU A 331 -59.54 23.83 -7.91
C LEU A 331 -59.37 25.27 -8.46
N PRO A 332 -59.27 25.54 -9.81
CA PRO A 332 -58.87 24.69 -10.98
C PRO A 332 -58.02 25.39 -12.11
N SER A 333 -57.77 24.65 -13.23
CA SER A 333 -57.69 25.10 -14.67
C SER A 333 -56.33 25.56 -15.28
N THR A 334 -55.97 25.40 -16.59
CA THR A 334 -56.43 24.56 -17.75
C THR A 334 -55.37 24.48 -18.89
N MET A 335 -55.52 23.56 -19.87
CA MET A 335 -54.68 23.39 -21.10
C MET A 335 -55.37 23.89 -22.39
N PRO A 336 -54.63 24.18 -23.48
CA PRO A 336 -54.66 23.34 -24.72
C PRO A 336 -53.26 23.19 -25.41
N SER A 337 -52.85 22.18 -26.21
CA SER A 337 -53.44 21.13 -27.10
C SER A 337 -53.29 21.41 -28.61
N ALA A 338 -52.42 20.67 -29.34
CA ALA A 338 -52.54 20.32 -30.78
C ALA A 338 -51.47 19.30 -31.27
N LEU A 339 -51.83 18.44 -32.26
CA LEU A 339 -51.00 17.50 -33.05
C LEU A 339 -51.58 17.39 -34.49
N PRO A 340 -50.79 17.08 -35.55
CA PRO A 340 -50.64 15.70 -36.11
C PRO A 340 -49.18 15.35 -36.50
N ALA A 341 -48.68 14.09 -36.58
CA ALA A 341 -49.03 12.92 -37.42
C ALA A 341 -48.64 13.08 -38.93
N ALA A 342 -48.15 12.08 -39.70
CA ALA A 342 -48.09 10.63 -39.49
C ALA A 342 -47.07 9.86 -40.40
N GLN A 343 -46.85 8.56 -40.10
CA GLN A 343 -46.50 7.42 -41.01
C GLN A 343 -45.09 7.29 -41.68
N GLY A 344 -44.62 6.03 -41.78
CA GLY A 344 -43.53 5.52 -42.67
C GLY A 344 -44.12 4.43 -43.61
N PRO A 345 -43.47 3.27 -43.91
CA PRO A 345 -42.08 2.81 -43.78
C PRO A 345 -41.53 2.20 -45.13
N VAL A 346 -40.76 1.08 -45.11
CA VAL A 346 -40.50 0.05 -46.19
C VAL A 346 -39.12 -0.03 -46.91
N THR A 347 -38.43 -1.18 -46.69
CA THR A 347 -37.42 -1.97 -47.46
C THR A 347 -36.33 -1.36 -48.38
N GLY A 348 -35.16 -2.03 -48.42
CA GLY A 348 -34.59 -2.52 -49.70
C GLY A 348 -33.06 -2.39 -49.89
N PRO A 349 -32.33 -3.47 -50.31
CA PRO A 349 -30.91 -3.41 -50.67
C PRO A 349 -30.65 -3.45 -52.20
N VAL A 350 -29.42 -3.13 -52.65
CA VAL A 350 -28.68 -3.83 -53.73
C VAL A 350 -27.24 -3.31 -53.89
N GLN A 351 -26.40 -4.07 -54.59
CA GLN A 351 -24.94 -3.93 -54.76
C GLN A 351 -24.52 -2.95 -55.88
N GLY A 352 -23.28 -2.47 -55.83
CA GLY A 352 -22.31 -2.83 -56.88
C GLY A 352 -21.52 -1.75 -57.64
N GLN A 353 -20.29 -2.14 -58.02
CA GLN A 353 -19.45 -1.61 -59.12
C GLN A 353 -18.83 -0.19 -58.98
N ARG A 354 -17.77 0.18 -59.71
CA ARG A 354 -16.45 -0.47 -60.01
C ARG A 354 -15.56 0.53 -60.78
N GLN A 355 -14.24 0.60 -60.49
CA GLN A 355 -13.20 1.28 -61.32
C GLN A 355 -13.37 2.84 -61.39
N ARG A 356 -12.43 3.75 -61.72
CA ARG A 356 -10.99 3.84 -62.13
C ARG A 356 -10.56 5.34 -61.93
N GLN A 357 -9.38 5.94 -62.21
CA GLN A 357 -8.13 5.58 -62.91
C GLN A 357 -6.93 6.50 -62.48
N ILE A 358 -5.75 5.93 -62.22
CA ILE A 358 -4.35 6.36 -62.59
C ILE A 358 -3.86 7.83 -62.48
N GLY A 359 -2.68 8.02 -61.85
CA GLY A 359 -1.73 9.17 -61.99
C GLY A 359 -0.95 9.47 -60.69
N GLN A 360 0.32 9.07 -60.48
CA GLN A 360 1.60 9.72 -60.88
C GLN A 360 1.68 11.23 -60.53
N ALA A 361 2.71 11.80 -59.89
CA ALA A 361 3.96 11.36 -59.22
C ALA A 361 4.52 12.58 -58.39
N PRO A 362 5.74 12.65 -57.80
CA PRO A 362 6.78 11.65 -57.51
C PRO A 362 7.16 11.59 -56.00
N GLN A 363 8.22 10.84 -55.63
CA GLN A 363 8.83 10.86 -54.29
C GLN A 363 10.34 11.19 -54.37
N THR A 364 10.85 11.92 -53.38
CA THR A 364 12.28 12.13 -53.11
C THR A 364 12.72 11.38 -51.84
N PRO A 365 14.01 11.02 -51.68
CA PRO A 365 14.44 9.99 -50.73
C PRO A 365 14.92 10.54 -49.38
N LEU A 366 14.89 9.66 -48.36
CA LEU A 366 15.58 9.81 -47.08
C LEU A 366 16.66 8.71 -46.92
N PRO A 367 17.68 8.89 -46.05
CA PRO A 367 18.99 8.25 -46.23
C PRO A 367 19.11 6.80 -45.76
N GLN A 368 20.15 6.12 -46.27
CA GLN A 368 20.54 4.75 -45.90
C GLN A 368 21.68 4.72 -44.86
N PRO A 369 21.71 3.71 -43.95
CA PRO A 369 22.89 3.38 -43.15
C PRO A 369 23.95 2.60 -43.95
N PRO A 370 25.22 2.54 -43.50
CA PRO A 370 26.33 1.94 -44.23
C PRO A 370 26.32 0.39 -44.25
N PRO A 371 27.03 -0.25 -45.22
CA PRO A 371 27.00 -1.70 -45.42
C PRO A 371 27.95 -2.47 -44.49
N VAL A 372 27.54 -3.68 -44.09
CA VAL A 372 28.36 -4.67 -43.36
C VAL A 372 29.03 -5.64 -44.33
N VAL A 373 30.33 -5.90 -44.14
CA VAL A 373 31.15 -6.77 -44.99
C VAL A 373 31.15 -8.21 -44.48
N GLN A 374 31.01 -9.19 -45.38
CA GLN A 374 31.14 -10.62 -45.06
C GLN A 374 32.58 -11.14 -45.30
N PRO A 375 33.21 -11.83 -44.34
CA PRO A 375 34.43 -12.61 -44.56
C PRO A 375 34.11 -14.05 -45.02
N GLY A 376 34.84 -14.55 -46.02
CA GLY A 376 34.70 -15.92 -46.54
C GLY A 376 35.71 -16.94 -45.98
N LEU A 377 35.44 -18.23 -46.20
CA LEU A 377 36.28 -19.37 -45.79
C LEU A 377 37.49 -19.60 -46.73
N PRO A 378 38.67 -19.92 -46.19
CA PRO A 378 39.68 -20.75 -46.85
C PRO A 378 40.04 -22.01 -46.03
N GLY A 379 40.64 -23.01 -46.69
CA GLY A 379 40.77 -24.38 -46.15
C GLY A 379 42.18 -24.88 -45.81
N LYS A 380 42.18 -26.06 -45.16
CA LYS A 380 43.30 -26.93 -44.72
C LYS A 380 44.68 -26.75 -45.39
N ARG A 381 45.72 -26.67 -44.54
CA ARG A 381 46.91 -27.56 -44.62
C ARG A 381 47.53 -27.79 -43.23
N SER A 382 48.36 -28.83 -43.11
CA SER A 382 48.87 -29.37 -41.84
C SER A 382 50.31 -28.91 -41.56
N TYR A 383 50.68 -28.80 -40.28
CA TYR A 383 52.04 -29.13 -39.80
C TYR A 383 52.02 -29.64 -38.35
N ASN A 384 52.75 -30.71 -38.08
CA ASN A 384 52.92 -31.26 -36.73
C ASN A 384 53.98 -30.46 -35.95
N GLY A 385 53.76 -30.25 -34.65
CA GLY A 385 54.77 -29.70 -33.73
C GLY A 385 54.23 -29.09 -32.44
N GLN A 386 53.05 -28.45 -32.47
CA GLN A 386 52.57 -27.64 -31.33
C GLN A 386 51.90 -28.43 -30.19
N MET A 387 51.37 -29.64 -30.42
CA MET A 387 50.57 -30.34 -29.41
C MET A 387 51.28 -30.57 -28.07
N LEU A 388 52.58 -30.85 -28.07
CA LEU A 388 53.36 -31.04 -26.83
C LEU A 388 53.48 -29.74 -26.01
N ALA A 389 53.63 -28.59 -26.67
CA ALA A 389 53.65 -27.29 -26.01
C ALA A 389 52.26 -26.91 -25.48
N SER A 390 51.20 -27.10 -26.28
CA SER A 390 49.83 -26.83 -25.85
C SER A 390 49.40 -27.71 -24.69
N PHE A 391 49.80 -28.98 -24.65
CA PHE A 391 49.49 -29.87 -23.53
C PHE A 391 50.27 -29.50 -22.26
N LEU A 392 51.53 -29.07 -22.37
CA LEU A 392 52.30 -28.52 -21.24
C LEU A 392 51.71 -27.22 -20.71
N VAL A 393 51.25 -26.31 -21.57
CA VAL A 393 50.55 -25.07 -21.14
C VAL A 393 49.21 -25.41 -20.47
N LEU A 394 48.42 -26.33 -21.03
CA LEU A 394 47.17 -26.77 -20.40
C LEU A 394 47.42 -27.44 -19.04
N LEU A 395 48.46 -28.27 -18.93
CA LEU A 395 48.87 -28.89 -17.68
C LEU A 395 49.33 -27.85 -16.66
N LEU A 396 50.11 -26.84 -17.07
CA LEU A 396 50.53 -25.73 -16.20
C LEU A 396 49.33 -24.88 -15.75
N VAL A 397 48.36 -24.62 -16.61
CA VAL A 397 47.10 -23.93 -16.24
C VAL A 397 46.27 -24.77 -15.27
N LEU A 398 46.16 -26.08 -15.48
CA LEU A 398 45.46 -26.99 -14.55
C LEU A 398 46.20 -27.12 -13.21
N ILE A 399 47.53 -27.15 -13.21
CA ILE A 399 48.35 -27.11 -11.99
C ILE A 399 48.21 -25.75 -11.28
N LEU A 400 48.12 -24.64 -12.01
CA LEU A 400 47.90 -23.32 -11.44
C LEU A 400 46.49 -23.19 -10.84
N ILE A 401 45.47 -23.69 -11.52
CA ILE A 401 44.08 -23.75 -10.99
C ILE A 401 44.03 -24.66 -9.76
N ALA A 402 44.69 -25.82 -9.78
CA ALA A 402 44.81 -26.70 -8.62
C ALA A 402 45.59 -26.05 -7.47
N ALA A 403 46.65 -25.27 -7.76
CA ALA A 403 47.41 -24.53 -6.76
C ALA A 403 46.65 -23.32 -6.20
N ILE A 404 45.78 -22.68 -6.97
CA ILE A 404 44.86 -21.63 -6.51
C ILE A 404 43.74 -22.25 -5.65
N ALA A 405 43.18 -23.39 -6.05
CA ALA A 405 42.19 -24.13 -5.26
C ALA A 405 42.79 -24.66 -3.94
N LEU A 406 43.99 -25.25 -3.99
CA LEU A 406 44.74 -25.65 -2.79
C LEU A 406 45.21 -24.44 -1.98
N GLY A 407 45.49 -23.30 -2.60
CA GLY A 407 45.82 -22.03 -1.93
C GLY A 407 44.63 -21.47 -1.15
N ALA A 408 43.44 -21.45 -1.75
CA ALA A 408 42.20 -21.10 -1.08
C ALA A 408 41.87 -22.08 0.06
N PHE A 409 41.99 -23.39 -0.18
CA PHE A 409 41.68 -24.42 0.82
C PHE A 409 42.71 -24.49 1.96
N SER A 410 43.98 -24.19 1.69
CA SER A 410 45.02 -24.07 2.73
C SER A 410 44.92 -22.75 3.50
N GLY A 411 44.60 -21.62 2.84
CA GLY A 411 44.27 -20.36 3.52
C GLY A 411 43.05 -20.48 4.44
N PHE A 412 42.04 -21.26 4.03
CA PHE A 412 40.89 -21.62 4.85
C PHE A 412 41.29 -22.48 6.07
N ARG A 413 42.15 -23.50 5.89
CA ARG A 413 42.69 -24.30 7.01
C ARG A 413 43.62 -23.53 7.95
N GLN A 414 44.47 -22.64 7.42
CA GLN A 414 45.49 -21.95 8.20
C GLN A 414 44.89 -20.84 9.08
N ARG A 415 43.67 -20.39 8.79
CA ARG A 415 42.86 -19.54 9.69
C ARG A 415 42.20 -20.30 10.86
N LEU A 416 42.32 -21.63 10.95
CA LEU A 416 41.62 -22.45 11.96
C LEU A 416 42.51 -23.02 13.08
N GLN A 417 43.84 -22.92 13.05
CA GLN A 417 44.72 -23.52 14.08
C GLN A 417 45.94 -22.66 14.46
N GLY A 418 45.78 -21.83 15.51
CA GLY A 418 46.83 -21.09 16.23
C GLY A 418 47.38 -19.83 15.53
N SER A 419 48.01 -18.85 16.20
CA SER A 419 48.13 -18.51 17.64
C SER A 419 49.00 -17.24 17.77
N GLY A 420 48.85 -16.31 18.72
CA GLY A 420 47.92 -16.18 19.86
C GLY A 420 48.35 -14.99 20.76
N SER A 421 47.65 -14.74 21.88
CA SER A 421 47.78 -13.57 22.81
C SER A 421 47.32 -12.22 22.20
N SER A 422 46.49 -11.37 22.82
CA SER A 422 45.88 -11.38 24.18
C SER A 422 44.40 -10.94 24.16
N GLN A 423 43.72 -11.05 25.31
CA GLN A 423 42.29 -10.76 25.60
C GLN A 423 41.79 -9.34 25.16
N GLU A 424 40.48 -9.08 24.97
CA GLU A 424 39.29 -9.82 25.46
C GLU A 424 38.01 -9.70 24.59
N GLN A 425 37.25 -10.81 24.51
CA GLN A 425 35.79 -11.00 24.27
C GLN A 425 35.05 -10.29 23.11
N GLY A 426 34.45 -11.09 22.20
CA GLY A 426 33.50 -10.64 21.16
C GLY A 426 33.27 -11.67 20.03
N SER A 427 32.94 -12.93 20.37
CA SER A 427 33.11 -14.07 19.45
C SER A 427 31.98 -14.29 18.44
N ALA A 428 32.29 -14.22 17.14
CA ALA A 428 31.43 -14.72 16.07
C ALA A 428 31.66 -16.23 15.84
N THR A 429 30.92 -17.08 16.55
CA THR A 429 30.90 -18.54 16.31
C THR A 429 29.89 -18.92 15.25
N ALA A 430 30.37 -19.42 14.09
CA ALA A 430 29.51 -19.98 13.05
C ALA A 430 28.85 -21.30 13.53
N LEU A 431 27.63 -21.19 14.05
CA LEU A 431 26.83 -22.33 14.47
C LEU A 431 26.31 -23.10 13.24
N SER A 432 27.05 -24.12 12.84
CA SER A 432 26.50 -25.24 12.08
C SER A 432 25.60 -26.06 13.01
N THR A 433 24.35 -25.62 13.18
CA THR A 433 23.34 -26.37 13.92
C THR A 433 22.88 -27.56 13.08
N ALA A 434 23.58 -28.68 13.28
CA ALA A 434 23.11 -29.99 12.81
C ALA A 434 21.67 -30.22 13.28
N LEU A 435 20.83 -30.77 12.40
CA LEU A 435 19.42 -31.01 12.70
C LEU A 435 19.25 -31.86 13.98
N PRO A 436 18.28 -31.54 14.85
CA PRO A 436 17.93 -32.40 15.97
C PRO A 436 17.63 -33.82 15.48
N ALA A 437 18.31 -34.82 16.04
CA ALA A 437 18.31 -36.21 15.52
C ALA A 437 16.93 -36.89 15.52
N ASN A 438 15.93 -36.27 16.14
CA ASN A 438 14.54 -36.68 16.20
C ASN A 438 13.65 -36.07 15.08
N ILE A 439 14.15 -35.16 14.25
CA ILE A 439 13.43 -34.59 13.10
C ILE A 439 13.92 -35.21 11.80
N ASN A 440 12.98 -35.64 10.95
CA ASN A 440 13.24 -36.42 9.74
C ASN A 440 12.31 -35.98 8.60
N GLY A 441 12.48 -34.77 8.07
CA GLY A 441 11.58 -34.14 7.10
C GLY A 441 10.63 -33.15 7.77
N ILE A 442 9.32 -33.43 7.75
CA ILE A 442 8.31 -32.63 8.48
C ILE A 442 8.67 -32.59 9.98
N GLY A 443 8.61 -31.41 10.58
CA GLY A 443 9.02 -31.17 11.95
C GLY A 443 9.33 -29.70 12.22
N ALA A 444 9.48 -29.36 13.50
CA ALA A 444 9.97 -28.04 13.91
C ALA A 444 10.74 -28.13 15.24
N PHE A 445 11.67 -27.20 15.43
CA PHE A 445 12.50 -27.09 16.63
C PHE A 445 12.74 -25.63 17.00
N THR A 446 12.93 -25.38 18.29
CA THR A 446 13.28 -24.04 18.78
C THR A 446 14.78 -23.86 18.83
N ILE A 447 15.28 -22.78 18.24
CA ILE A 447 16.66 -22.29 18.36
C ILE A 447 16.66 -20.94 19.07
N LYS A 448 17.83 -20.39 19.40
CA LYS A 448 17.97 -19.01 19.86
C LYS A 448 18.78 -18.18 18.86
N ASN A 449 18.23 -17.03 18.47
CA ASN A 449 18.91 -16.02 17.66
C ASN A 449 20.05 -15.34 18.42
N ALA A 450 20.81 -14.46 17.75
CA ALA A 450 21.96 -13.75 18.32
C ALA A 450 21.60 -12.89 19.55
N GLN A 451 20.35 -12.43 19.64
CA GLN A 451 19.80 -11.67 20.77
C GLN A 451 19.20 -12.59 21.86
N GLY A 452 19.41 -13.91 21.76
CA GLY A 452 19.01 -14.93 22.73
C GLY A 452 17.53 -15.28 22.77
N GLN A 453 16.73 -14.75 21.83
CA GLN A 453 15.29 -14.96 21.74
C GLN A 453 14.96 -16.29 21.05
N PRO A 454 13.92 -17.02 21.49
CA PRO A 454 13.54 -18.29 20.89
C PRO A 454 12.80 -18.11 19.56
N GLU A 455 13.21 -18.84 18.53
CA GLU A 455 12.56 -18.88 17.21
C GLU A 455 12.27 -20.32 16.79
N LEU A 456 11.16 -20.56 16.07
CA LEU A 456 10.63 -21.89 15.75
C LEU A 456 10.86 -22.24 14.27
N LEU A 457 11.98 -22.90 13.99
CA LEU A 457 12.39 -23.31 12.64
C LEU A 457 11.74 -24.63 12.28
N GLY A 458 11.40 -24.86 11.01
CA GLY A 458 10.86 -26.14 10.60
C GLY A 458 10.32 -26.22 9.17
N LEU A 459 9.72 -27.37 8.88
CA LEU A 459 8.93 -27.66 7.69
C LEU A 459 7.58 -28.22 8.13
N SER A 460 6.49 -27.53 7.76
CA SER A 460 5.11 -27.90 8.12
C SER A 460 4.28 -28.31 6.91
N ASP A 461 3.39 -29.25 7.18
CA ASP A 461 2.35 -29.84 6.33
C ASP A 461 0.93 -29.55 6.84
N GLY A 462 0.80 -28.65 7.82
CA GLY A 462 -0.40 -28.41 8.63
C GLY A 462 -0.31 -29.01 10.04
N SER A 463 0.66 -29.88 10.31
CA SER A 463 0.89 -30.42 11.66
C SER A 463 1.59 -29.44 12.61
N ILE A 464 2.17 -28.35 12.11
CA ILE A 464 2.84 -27.29 12.89
C ILE A 464 2.31 -25.92 12.45
N ILE A 465 2.19 -25.00 13.40
CA ILE A 465 1.85 -23.59 13.16
C ILE A 465 3.06 -22.75 13.50
N PHE A 466 3.47 -21.87 12.60
CA PHE A 466 4.57 -20.94 12.82
C PHE A 466 4.08 -19.53 13.13
N ASP A 467 3.11 -19.00 12.37
CA ASP A 467 2.62 -17.63 12.51
C ASP A 467 1.64 -17.52 13.69
N THR A 468 2.22 -17.45 14.89
CA THR A 468 1.52 -17.44 16.18
C THR A 468 1.51 -16.06 16.85
N THR A 469 1.99 -15.03 16.15
CA THR A 469 2.15 -13.66 16.68
C THR A 469 1.15 -12.65 16.10
N ARG A 470 0.20 -13.09 15.25
CA ARG A 470 -0.86 -12.23 14.71
C ARG A 470 -1.76 -11.67 15.83
N PRO A 471 -2.15 -10.38 15.79
CA PRO A 471 -3.04 -9.76 16.79
C PRO A 471 -4.48 -10.31 16.84
N SER A 472 -4.87 -11.13 15.86
CA SER A 472 -6.23 -11.64 15.64
C SER A 472 -6.73 -12.66 16.66
N GLY A 473 -5.83 -13.47 17.26
CA GLY A 473 -6.19 -14.51 18.24
C GLY A 473 -6.39 -15.93 17.67
N ASP A 474 -6.47 -16.01 16.35
CA ASP A 474 -6.61 -17.21 15.50
C ASP A 474 -5.57 -18.31 15.82
N ALA A 475 -4.39 -17.92 16.31
CA ALA A 475 -3.29 -18.82 16.68
C ALA A 475 -3.74 -19.98 17.60
N SER A 476 -4.75 -19.75 18.45
CA SER A 476 -5.33 -20.79 19.31
C SER A 476 -6.12 -21.86 18.53
N LEU A 477 -6.90 -21.44 17.54
CA LEU A 477 -7.63 -22.30 16.61
C LEU A 477 -6.67 -23.04 15.67
N LYS A 478 -5.65 -22.34 15.14
CA LYS A 478 -4.59 -22.98 14.34
C LYS A 478 -3.87 -24.08 15.12
N GLN A 479 -3.56 -23.86 16.41
CA GLN A 479 -2.97 -24.89 17.27
C GLN A 479 -3.91 -26.10 17.47
N GLN A 480 -5.22 -25.88 17.62
CA GLN A 480 -6.22 -26.97 17.69
C GLN A 480 -6.35 -27.73 16.37
N ALA A 481 -6.22 -27.04 15.22
CA ALA A 481 -6.16 -27.66 13.90
C ALA A 481 -4.94 -28.56 13.75
N ALA A 482 -3.74 -28.06 14.08
CA ALA A 482 -2.50 -28.81 14.02
C ALA A 482 -2.46 -30.03 14.95
N GLN A 483 -3.09 -29.93 16.15
CA GLN A 483 -3.30 -31.07 17.04
C GLN A 483 -4.26 -32.11 16.44
N SER A 484 -5.35 -31.64 15.79
CA SER A 484 -6.31 -32.52 15.12
C SER A 484 -5.71 -33.23 13.91
N PHE A 485 -4.88 -32.53 13.13
CA PHE A 485 -4.11 -33.08 12.00
C PHE A 485 -3.16 -34.19 12.47
N LYS A 486 -2.40 -33.95 13.56
CA LYS A 486 -1.53 -34.94 14.21
C LYS A 486 -2.24 -36.16 14.80
N ALA A 487 -3.57 -36.12 14.89
CA ALA A 487 -4.42 -37.22 15.35
C ALA A 487 -5.25 -37.84 14.21
N ASP A 488 -4.86 -37.61 12.94
CA ASP A 488 -5.57 -38.02 11.71
C ASP A 488 -7.04 -37.55 11.63
N ASN A 489 -7.44 -36.58 12.47
CA ASN A 489 -8.78 -36.01 12.50
C ASN A 489 -8.86 -34.79 11.57
N TYR A 490 -8.66 -35.05 10.28
CA TYR A 490 -8.63 -34.03 9.23
C TYR A 490 -9.92 -33.20 9.15
N ALA A 491 -11.08 -33.78 9.48
CA ALA A 491 -12.35 -33.06 9.52
C ALA A 491 -12.42 -32.03 10.67
N ALA A 492 -11.88 -32.35 11.85
CA ALA A 492 -11.74 -31.37 12.93
C ALA A 492 -10.68 -30.32 12.59
N ALA A 493 -9.56 -30.71 11.98
CA ALA A 493 -8.53 -29.76 11.52
C ALA A 493 -9.10 -28.72 10.54
N GLN A 494 -9.86 -29.18 9.54
CA GLN A 494 -10.55 -28.33 8.56
C GLN A 494 -11.60 -27.39 9.20
N SER A 495 -12.26 -27.86 10.27
CA SER A 495 -13.23 -27.06 11.03
C SER A 495 -12.55 -25.95 11.86
N TYR A 496 -11.41 -26.25 12.49
CA TYR A 496 -10.64 -25.25 13.23
C TYR A 496 -9.97 -24.23 12.32
N LEU A 497 -9.43 -24.64 11.16
CA LEU A 497 -8.89 -23.73 10.15
C LEU A 497 -9.98 -22.82 9.57
N ALA A 498 -11.18 -23.35 9.28
CA ALA A 498 -12.31 -22.53 8.82
C ALA A 498 -12.75 -21.47 9.85
N GLN A 499 -12.55 -21.72 11.15
CA GLN A 499 -12.77 -20.72 12.20
C GLN A 499 -11.62 -19.71 12.26
N ALA A 500 -10.36 -20.15 12.17
CA ALA A 500 -9.19 -19.26 12.14
C ALA A 500 -9.26 -18.26 10.97
N ILE A 501 -9.62 -18.73 9.77
CA ILE A 501 -9.82 -17.91 8.55
C ILE A 501 -11.01 -16.92 8.71
N ALA A 502 -11.95 -17.20 9.62
CA ALA A 502 -13.06 -16.30 9.93
C ALA A 502 -12.72 -15.27 11.02
N GLU A 503 -11.66 -15.50 11.82
CA GLU A 503 -11.08 -14.51 12.73
C GLU A 503 -10.04 -13.62 12.02
N ASP A 504 -9.27 -14.18 11.09
CA ASP A 504 -8.38 -13.43 10.20
C ASP A 504 -8.36 -13.99 8.77
N SER A 505 -9.00 -13.27 7.84
CA SER A 505 -8.97 -13.62 6.41
C SER A 505 -7.65 -13.27 5.72
N ASN A 506 -6.73 -12.55 6.38
CA ASN A 506 -5.38 -12.26 5.89
C ASN A 506 -4.42 -13.45 6.04
N ASP A 507 -4.70 -14.40 6.95
CA ASP A 507 -3.73 -15.46 7.27
C ASP A 507 -3.59 -16.54 6.20
N ALA A 508 -2.58 -16.34 5.36
CA ALA A 508 -2.14 -17.29 4.36
C ALA A 508 -1.67 -18.64 4.94
N GLU A 509 -1.20 -18.72 6.20
CA GLU A 509 -0.83 -20.02 6.80
C GLU A 509 -2.08 -20.90 6.98
N ALA A 510 -3.15 -20.38 7.61
CA ALA A 510 -4.40 -21.10 7.73
C ALA A 510 -5.03 -21.44 6.37
N LEU A 511 -5.03 -20.49 5.44
CA LEU A 511 -5.58 -20.67 4.09
C LEU A 511 -4.85 -21.77 3.30
N ILE A 512 -3.52 -21.82 3.36
CA ILE A 512 -2.71 -22.88 2.73
C ILE A 512 -3.08 -24.25 3.31
N TYR A 513 -3.02 -24.42 4.65
CA TYR A 513 -3.35 -25.71 5.27
C TYR A 513 -4.80 -26.16 4.99
N GLN A 514 -5.74 -25.22 4.86
CA GLN A 514 -7.14 -25.49 4.51
C GLN A 514 -7.30 -25.99 3.07
N GLU A 515 -6.57 -25.42 2.10
CA GLU A 515 -6.57 -25.87 0.71
C GLU A 515 -5.78 -27.18 0.54
N ASP A 516 -4.71 -27.39 1.29
CA ASP A 516 -3.96 -28.66 1.37
C ASP A 516 -4.86 -29.81 1.84
N LEU A 517 -5.64 -29.60 2.90
CA LEU A 517 -6.65 -30.57 3.38
C LEU A 517 -7.71 -30.85 2.31
N ARG A 518 -8.17 -29.83 1.58
CA ARG A 518 -9.12 -29.99 0.45
C ARG A 518 -8.51 -30.80 -0.69
N VAL A 519 -7.22 -30.58 -1.02
CA VAL A 519 -6.48 -31.35 -2.02
C VAL A 519 -6.39 -32.82 -1.61
N MET A 520 -5.93 -33.11 -0.39
CA MET A 520 -5.81 -34.49 0.11
C MET A 520 -7.17 -35.19 0.18
N ALA A 521 -8.20 -34.52 0.70
CA ALA A 521 -9.57 -35.06 0.79
C ALA A 521 -10.23 -35.32 -0.58
N SER A 522 -9.75 -34.68 -1.66
CA SER A 522 -10.26 -34.91 -3.02
C SER A 522 -9.86 -36.26 -3.62
N GLY A 523 -8.82 -36.92 -3.08
CA GLY A 523 -8.21 -38.11 -3.67
C GLY A 523 -7.52 -37.88 -5.03
N SER A 524 -7.44 -36.63 -5.50
CA SER A 524 -6.71 -36.27 -6.72
C SER A 524 -5.20 -36.47 -6.53
N PRO A 525 -4.44 -36.85 -7.57
CA PRO A 525 -2.99 -36.72 -7.52
C PRO A 525 -2.60 -35.25 -7.35
N TYR A 526 -1.50 -34.99 -6.64
CA TYR A 526 -0.95 -33.64 -6.46
C TYR A 526 0.57 -33.61 -6.65
N LEU A 527 1.09 -32.43 -6.96
CA LEU A 527 2.48 -32.08 -6.77
C LEU A 527 2.59 -31.15 -5.57
N THR A 528 3.75 -31.14 -4.92
CA THR A 528 4.03 -30.33 -3.75
C THR A 528 5.17 -29.37 -4.06
N LEU A 529 4.95 -28.08 -3.77
CA LEU A 529 6.00 -27.08 -3.68
C LEU A 529 6.22 -26.71 -2.21
N VAL A 530 7.41 -26.23 -1.88
CA VAL A 530 7.71 -25.69 -0.55
C VAL A 530 7.88 -24.19 -0.63
N VAL A 531 7.26 -23.44 0.27
CA VAL A 531 7.39 -21.98 0.38
C VAL A 531 8.35 -21.65 1.51
N GLY A 532 9.51 -21.05 1.18
CA GLY A 532 10.45 -20.51 2.15
C GLY A 532 9.93 -19.20 2.74
N ALA A 533 9.67 -19.16 4.04
CA ALA A 533 9.08 -18.01 4.72
C ALA A 533 9.83 -17.66 6.01
N MET A 534 9.61 -16.44 6.51
CA MET A 534 10.12 -15.93 7.79
C MET A 534 8.92 -15.57 8.66
N LEU A 535 8.48 -16.49 9.53
CA LEU A 535 7.25 -16.40 10.34
C LEU A 535 7.55 -16.32 11.84
N THR A 536 8.83 -16.30 12.21
CA THR A 536 9.34 -15.98 13.56
C THR A 536 10.54 -15.04 13.44
N GLY A 537 10.84 -14.27 14.49
CA GLY A 537 11.84 -13.20 14.46
C GLY A 537 11.20 -11.82 14.26
N PRO A 538 11.95 -10.80 13.79
CA PRO A 538 11.42 -9.45 13.62
C PRO A 538 10.71 -9.23 12.27
N ASP A 539 11.21 -9.81 11.18
CA ASP A 539 10.75 -9.54 9.80
C ASP A 539 9.50 -10.35 9.37
N THR A 540 8.58 -10.65 10.31
CA THR A 540 7.49 -11.64 10.07
C THR A 540 6.53 -11.27 8.94
N ASP A 541 6.32 -9.99 8.67
CA ASP A 541 5.38 -9.55 7.64
C ASP A 541 5.86 -9.92 6.23
N VAL A 542 7.17 -9.88 5.98
CA VAL A 542 7.76 -10.29 4.69
C VAL A 542 7.50 -11.79 4.43
N GLY A 543 7.49 -12.62 5.48
CA GLY A 543 7.10 -14.02 5.39
C GLY A 543 5.60 -14.21 5.14
N ARG A 544 4.75 -13.38 5.75
CA ARG A 544 3.29 -13.40 5.52
C ARG A 544 2.95 -13.03 4.08
N GLU A 545 3.55 -11.97 3.55
CA GLU A 545 3.40 -11.50 2.15
C GLU A 545 3.84 -12.60 1.15
N ALA A 546 4.97 -13.28 1.43
CA ALA A 546 5.42 -14.42 0.62
C ALA A 546 4.44 -15.61 0.62
N LEU A 547 3.84 -15.94 1.77
CA LEU A 547 2.76 -16.94 1.82
C LEU A 547 1.52 -16.47 1.06
N GLN A 548 1.18 -15.18 1.10
CA GLN A 548 0.00 -14.66 0.40
C GLN A 548 0.11 -14.85 -1.12
N GLY A 549 1.24 -14.47 -1.72
CA GLY A 549 1.47 -14.69 -3.16
C GLY A 549 1.42 -16.16 -3.57
N ALA A 550 1.99 -17.06 -2.74
CA ALA A 550 1.95 -18.50 -2.98
C ALA A 550 0.54 -19.07 -2.95
N TYR A 551 -0.29 -18.66 -2.00
CA TYR A 551 -1.65 -19.16 -1.86
C TYR A 551 -2.56 -18.76 -3.02
N VAL A 552 -2.45 -17.53 -3.54
CA VAL A 552 -3.25 -17.12 -4.71
C VAL A 552 -2.95 -18.03 -5.91
N ALA A 553 -1.67 -18.31 -6.18
CA ALA A 553 -1.27 -19.24 -7.23
C ALA A 553 -1.77 -20.68 -6.96
N GLN A 554 -1.65 -21.19 -5.73
CA GLN A 554 -2.23 -22.49 -5.34
C GLN A 554 -3.74 -22.55 -5.63
N ARG A 555 -4.45 -21.48 -5.26
CA ARG A 555 -5.91 -21.41 -5.34
C ARG A 555 -6.39 -21.32 -6.77
N GLU A 556 -5.81 -20.44 -7.58
CA GLU A 556 -6.10 -20.31 -9.01
C GLU A 556 -5.77 -21.60 -9.77
N PHE A 557 -4.61 -22.22 -9.49
CA PHE A 557 -4.22 -23.50 -10.07
C PHE A 557 -5.20 -24.63 -9.69
N ASN A 558 -5.63 -24.72 -8.43
CA ASN A 558 -6.54 -25.78 -7.98
C ASN A 558 -7.98 -25.60 -8.49
N ASP A 559 -8.53 -24.38 -8.45
CA ASP A 559 -9.91 -24.10 -8.89
C ASP A 559 -10.05 -24.07 -10.42
N SER A 560 -8.99 -23.75 -11.18
CA SER A 560 -8.97 -23.92 -12.66
C SER A 560 -8.90 -25.39 -13.12
N GLY A 561 -8.84 -26.34 -12.18
CA GLY A 561 -8.83 -27.78 -12.44
C GLY A 561 -7.48 -28.44 -12.18
N GLY A 562 -6.40 -27.67 -12.12
CA GLY A 562 -5.02 -28.18 -12.01
C GLY A 562 -4.48 -28.71 -13.34
N LEU A 563 -3.25 -29.21 -13.32
CA LEU A 563 -2.55 -29.68 -14.52
C LEU A 563 -2.99 -31.10 -14.89
N ASN A 564 -3.97 -31.22 -15.80
CA ASN A 564 -4.57 -32.52 -16.18
C ASN A 564 -5.14 -33.29 -14.96
N GLY A 565 -5.71 -32.56 -13.99
CA GLY A 565 -6.21 -33.11 -12.72
C GLY A 565 -5.17 -33.23 -11.60
N LEU A 566 -3.89 -32.97 -11.88
CA LEU A 566 -2.83 -32.83 -10.86
C LEU A 566 -3.04 -31.51 -10.10
N LYS A 567 -3.27 -31.58 -8.78
CA LYS A 567 -3.41 -30.41 -7.90
C LYS A 567 -2.08 -29.89 -7.37
N LEU A 568 -2.07 -28.66 -6.84
CA LEU A 568 -0.94 -28.08 -6.09
C LEU A 568 -1.19 -28.15 -4.59
N ARG A 569 -0.20 -28.70 -3.90
CA ARG A 569 -0.02 -28.72 -2.45
C ARG A 569 1.13 -27.79 -2.05
N LEU A 570 1.03 -27.08 -0.92
CA LEU A 570 2.09 -26.18 -0.41
C LEU A 570 2.52 -26.54 1.01
N LEU A 571 3.81 -26.86 1.18
CA LEU A 571 4.45 -26.96 2.51
C LEU A 571 5.09 -25.64 2.90
N ILE A 572 5.08 -25.30 4.19
CA ILE A 572 5.63 -24.05 4.71
C ILE A 572 6.95 -24.31 5.44
N ALA A 573 8.02 -23.62 5.02
CA ALA A 573 9.38 -23.77 5.52
C ALA A 573 9.85 -22.51 6.25
N ASN A 574 9.57 -22.40 7.54
CA ASN A 574 9.96 -21.25 8.35
C ASN A 574 11.45 -21.30 8.72
N SER A 575 12.23 -20.31 8.28
CA SER A 575 13.65 -20.14 8.61
C SER A 575 13.91 -19.31 9.87
N GLY A 576 13.01 -18.45 10.30
CA GLY A 576 13.34 -17.42 11.31
C GLY A 576 14.23 -16.31 10.75
N SER A 577 14.95 -15.60 11.63
CA SER A 577 15.69 -14.37 11.30
C SER A 577 17.10 -14.60 10.74
N GLU A 578 17.89 -15.52 11.31
CA GLU A 578 19.32 -15.65 11.01
C GLU A 578 19.62 -16.30 9.65
N ASP A 579 20.62 -15.77 8.94
CA ASP A 579 21.01 -16.19 7.58
C ASP A 579 21.27 -17.70 7.43
N ASN A 580 21.92 -18.31 8.41
CA ASN A 580 22.31 -19.72 8.38
C ASN A 580 21.12 -20.67 8.61
N TYR A 581 20.02 -20.20 9.21
CA TYR A 581 18.89 -21.06 9.58
C TYR A 581 18.18 -21.64 8.35
N ALA A 582 18.07 -20.88 7.26
CA ALA A 582 17.53 -21.36 6.00
C ALA A 582 18.31 -22.55 5.42
N GLY A 583 19.63 -22.64 5.65
CA GLY A 583 20.44 -23.81 5.30
C GLY A 583 20.05 -25.07 6.10
N THR A 584 19.73 -24.93 7.39
CA THR A 584 19.25 -26.03 8.24
C THR A 584 17.80 -26.43 7.89
N VAL A 585 16.95 -25.49 7.48
CA VAL A 585 15.59 -25.81 7.00
C VAL A 585 15.61 -26.45 5.61
N ALA A 586 16.52 -26.04 4.72
CA ALA A 586 16.75 -26.73 3.44
C ALA A 586 17.13 -28.22 3.63
N GLN A 587 17.86 -28.56 4.69
CA GLN A 587 18.13 -29.98 5.02
C GLN A 587 16.86 -30.77 5.39
N GLN A 588 15.87 -30.15 6.06
CA GLN A 588 14.56 -30.77 6.30
C GLN A 588 13.78 -30.96 5.00
N ILE A 589 13.81 -29.99 4.07
CA ILE A 589 13.19 -30.11 2.74
C ILE A 589 13.78 -31.31 1.99
N VAL A 590 15.11 -31.48 2.00
CA VAL A 590 15.77 -32.64 1.39
C VAL A 590 15.35 -33.95 2.05
N GLN A 591 15.29 -34.01 3.38
CA GLN A 591 14.80 -35.20 4.11
C GLN A 591 13.33 -35.52 3.81
N ALA A 592 12.48 -34.52 3.59
CA ALA A 592 11.08 -34.69 3.21
C ALA A 592 10.96 -35.18 1.77
N ALA A 593 11.66 -34.56 0.81
CA ALA A 593 11.63 -34.94 -0.61
C ALA A 593 12.18 -36.35 -0.88
N HIS A 594 13.09 -36.85 -0.03
CA HIS A 594 13.53 -38.26 -0.07
C HIS A 594 12.46 -39.27 0.38
N LYS A 595 11.37 -38.81 1.02
CA LYS A 595 10.24 -39.64 1.46
C LYS A 595 8.98 -39.42 0.62
N ASP A 596 8.71 -38.16 0.28
CA ASP A 596 7.57 -37.71 -0.51
C ASP A 596 8.06 -37.18 -1.87
N SER A 597 7.94 -38.02 -2.89
CA SER A 597 8.32 -37.70 -4.26
C SER A 597 7.39 -36.70 -4.96
N THR A 598 6.31 -36.23 -4.29
CA THR A 598 5.52 -35.10 -4.80
C THR A 598 6.24 -33.76 -4.61
N ILE A 599 7.22 -33.67 -3.69
CA ILE A 599 8.01 -32.46 -3.46
C ILE A 599 9.00 -32.25 -4.60
N VAL A 600 8.70 -31.30 -5.50
CA VAL A 600 9.43 -31.13 -6.77
C VAL A 600 10.23 -29.84 -6.89
N GLY A 601 9.96 -28.82 -6.06
CA GLY A 601 10.66 -27.53 -6.08
C GLY A 601 10.33 -26.63 -4.90
N VAL A 602 11.11 -25.55 -4.74
CA VAL A 602 11.03 -24.59 -3.64
C VAL A 602 10.84 -23.18 -4.18
N MET A 603 9.88 -22.43 -3.64
CA MET A 603 9.86 -20.97 -3.75
C MET A 603 10.74 -20.39 -2.65
N GLY A 604 11.76 -19.61 -3.03
CA GLY A 604 12.87 -19.23 -2.15
C GLY A 604 12.50 -18.22 -1.07
N TRP A 605 13.32 -18.17 -0.01
CA TRP A 605 13.16 -17.23 1.10
C TRP A 605 13.31 -15.76 0.67
N PRO A 606 12.67 -14.82 1.39
CA PRO A 606 12.64 -13.42 0.97
C PRO A 606 14.00 -12.72 0.91
N PHE A 607 14.93 -13.07 1.82
CA PHE A 607 16.25 -12.43 1.88
C PHE A 607 17.31 -13.19 1.08
N SER A 608 18.19 -12.43 0.41
CA SER A 608 19.28 -12.97 -0.43
C SER A 608 20.22 -13.88 0.36
N SER A 609 20.60 -13.48 1.57
CA SER A 609 21.51 -14.23 2.45
C SER A 609 20.95 -15.60 2.85
N GLN A 610 19.68 -15.66 3.26
CA GLN A 610 18.98 -16.92 3.54
C GLN A 610 18.91 -17.82 2.29
N THR A 611 18.61 -17.25 1.13
CA THR A 611 18.58 -17.99 -0.15
C THR A 611 19.97 -18.54 -0.52
N ILE A 612 21.05 -17.78 -0.35
CA ILE A 612 22.44 -18.23 -0.57
C ILE A 612 22.76 -19.47 0.30
N ASN A 613 22.37 -19.44 1.57
CA ASN A 613 22.59 -20.56 2.51
C ASN A 613 21.75 -21.82 2.16
N ALA A 614 20.59 -21.67 1.52
CA ALA A 614 19.73 -22.78 1.14
C ALA A 614 20.07 -23.42 -0.23
N VAL A 615 20.44 -22.61 -1.23
CA VAL A 615 20.64 -23.05 -2.63
C VAL A 615 21.65 -24.20 -2.74
N GLY A 616 22.77 -24.14 -2.00
CA GLY A 616 23.79 -25.18 -2.02
C GLY A 616 23.33 -26.55 -1.51
N VAL A 617 22.35 -26.57 -0.58
CA VAL A 617 21.77 -27.80 0.00
C VAL A 617 20.75 -28.41 -0.96
N LEU A 618 19.81 -27.59 -1.47
CA LEU A 618 18.75 -28.03 -2.37
C LEU A 618 19.30 -28.55 -3.71
N ALA A 619 20.34 -27.88 -4.24
CA ALA A 619 20.98 -28.27 -5.50
C ALA A 619 21.67 -29.65 -5.44
N GLN A 620 22.22 -30.04 -4.27
CA GLN A 620 22.80 -31.38 -4.08
C GLN A 620 21.74 -32.48 -4.15
N ALA A 621 20.52 -32.18 -3.71
CA ALA A 621 19.35 -33.05 -3.83
C ALA A 621 18.61 -32.91 -5.18
N GLN A 622 19.13 -32.11 -6.12
CA GLN A 622 18.51 -31.79 -7.41
C GLN A 622 17.13 -31.10 -7.31
N ILE A 623 16.85 -30.42 -6.20
CA ILE A 623 15.62 -29.66 -5.98
C ILE A 623 15.82 -28.22 -6.50
N PRO A 624 15.02 -27.73 -7.46
CA PRO A 624 15.11 -26.35 -7.95
C PRO A 624 14.58 -25.36 -6.92
N LEU A 625 15.20 -24.18 -6.87
CA LEU A 625 14.70 -23.03 -6.13
C LEU A 625 14.44 -21.87 -7.10
N VAL A 626 13.24 -21.30 -7.06
CA VAL A 626 12.88 -20.05 -7.73
C VAL A 626 12.65 -19.00 -6.63
N SER A 627 13.50 -17.99 -6.52
CA SER A 627 13.29 -16.91 -5.54
C SER A 627 12.37 -15.82 -6.11
N GLY A 628 11.46 -15.34 -5.25
CA GLY A 628 10.64 -14.16 -5.51
C GLY A 628 11.45 -12.86 -5.49
N THR A 629 12.41 -12.70 -4.59
CA THR A 629 12.93 -11.37 -4.18
C THR A 629 14.45 -11.29 -4.03
N ALA A 630 15.19 -12.40 -4.12
CA ALA A 630 16.62 -12.42 -3.82
C ALA A 630 17.49 -11.78 -4.94
N SER A 631 17.81 -10.50 -4.78
CA SER A 631 18.51 -9.63 -5.75
C SER A 631 20.05 -9.68 -5.73
N SER A 632 20.71 -10.18 -4.67
CA SER A 632 22.19 -10.20 -4.62
C SER A 632 22.84 -11.05 -5.73
N ASP A 633 23.87 -10.52 -6.39
CA ASP A 633 24.58 -11.18 -7.52
C ASP A 633 25.50 -12.32 -7.06
N GLN A 634 25.66 -12.53 -5.74
CA GLN A 634 26.26 -13.77 -5.21
C GLN A 634 25.44 -15.02 -5.58
N LEU A 635 24.19 -14.84 -6.02
CA LEU A 635 23.30 -15.89 -6.53
C LEU A 635 23.48 -16.16 -8.04
N SER A 636 24.01 -15.20 -8.81
CA SER A 636 24.16 -15.29 -10.26
C SER A 636 25.07 -16.44 -10.67
N GLY A 637 24.50 -17.52 -11.21
CA GLY A 637 25.24 -18.72 -11.55
C GLY A 637 25.74 -19.56 -10.37
N LEU A 638 25.31 -19.27 -9.13
CA LEU A 638 25.68 -20.02 -7.92
C LEU A 638 25.32 -21.51 -8.02
N SER A 639 24.25 -21.83 -8.73
CA SER A 639 23.80 -23.20 -8.97
C SER A 639 22.95 -23.29 -10.23
N PRO A 640 23.08 -24.35 -11.06
CA PRO A 640 22.17 -24.60 -12.17
C PRO A 640 20.75 -25.01 -11.72
N TYR A 641 20.49 -25.12 -10.42
CA TYR A 641 19.16 -25.32 -9.81
C TYR A 641 18.56 -24.03 -9.22
N PHE A 642 19.27 -22.91 -9.27
CA PHE A 642 18.77 -21.60 -8.85
C PHE A 642 18.19 -20.82 -10.04
N PHE A 643 17.05 -20.16 -9.79
CA PHE A 643 16.45 -19.16 -10.65
C PHE A 643 15.85 -18.05 -9.77
N ARG A 644 15.60 -16.87 -10.34
CA ARG A 644 14.86 -15.79 -9.67
C ARG A 644 14.01 -15.00 -10.64
N VAL A 645 12.81 -14.62 -10.22
CA VAL A 645 11.91 -13.81 -11.05
C VAL A 645 12.25 -12.31 -11.01
N VAL A 646 13.18 -11.89 -10.15
CA VAL A 646 13.67 -10.50 -10.02
C VAL A 646 15.04 -10.27 -10.66
N PRO A 647 15.31 -9.02 -11.12
CA PRO A 647 16.63 -8.61 -11.57
C PRO A 647 17.76 -8.88 -10.56
N SER A 648 19.00 -8.88 -11.06
CA SER A 648 20.20 -8.75 -10.22
C SER A 648 20.31 -7.35 -9.62
N ASN A 649 21.15 -7.21 -8.58
CA ASN A 649 21.54 -5.91 -8.06
C ASN A 649 22.27 -5.10 -9.13
N GLU A 650 23.07 -5.72 -10.00
CA GLU A 650 23.63 -5.08 -11.21
C GLU A 650 22.53 -4.47 -12.12
N GLY A 651 21.46 -5.21 -12.40
CA GLY A 651 20.35 -4.73 -13.24
C GLY A 651 19.57 -3.59 -12.59
N GLN A 652 19.26 -3.72 -11.29
CA GLN A 652 18.62 -2.68 -10.50
C GLN A 652 19.47 -1.41 -10.42
N ALA A 653 20.76 -1.56 -10.12
CA ALA A 653 21.72 -0.49 -10.01
C ALA A 653 21.88 0.29 -11.32
N SER A 654 21.83 -0.39 -12.46
CA SER A 654 21.91 0.22 -13.78
C SER A 654 20.73 1.16 -14.05
N ALA A 655 19.49 0.70 -13.79
CA ALA A 655 18.29 1.53 -13.87
C ALA A 655 18.35 2.72 -12.88
N GLY A 656 18.79 2.48 -11.64
CA GLY A 656 19.00 3.54 -10.65
C GLY A 656 20.04 4.59 -11.07
N ALA A 657 21.17 4.17 -11.66
CA ALA A 657 22.21 5.08 -12.16
C ALA A 657 21.73 5.90 -13.35
N SER A 658 21.07 5.27 -14.32
CA SER A 658 20.41 5.95 -15.44
C SER A 658 19.37 6.96 -14.94
N TYR A 659 18.52 6.59 -13.98
CA TYR A 659 17.54 7.51 -13.37
C TYR A 659 18.20 8.71 -12.67
N ALA A 660 19.26 8.48 -11.90
CA ALA A 660 20.03 9.53 -11.22
C ALA A 660 20.59 10.57 -12.22
N LEU A 661 21.21 10.12 -13.31
CA LEU A 661 21.81 11.00 -14.31
C LEU A 661 20.78 11.66 -15.23
N GLN A 662 19.79 10.91 -15.70
CA GLN A 662 18.91 11.31 -16.79
C GLN A 662 17.62 11.99 -16.31
N VAL A 663 17.15 11.70 -15.10
CA VAL A 663 15.88 12.25 -14.54
C VAL A 663 16.13 13.15 -13.33
N LEU A 664 17.03 12.76 -12.41
CA LEU A 664 17.39 13.63 -11.26
C LEU A 664 18.51 14.64 -11.58
N HIS A 665 19.18 14.49 -12.74
CA HIS A 665 20.32 15.31 -13.17
C HIS A 665 21.48 15.38 -12.16
N ALA A 666 21.65 14.30 -11.40
CA ALA A 666 22.66 14.17 -10.35
C ALA A 666 23.99 13.67 -10.92
N HIS A 667 25.08 14.35 -10.58
CA HIS A 667 26.44 14.01 -11.00
C HIS A 667 27.41 13.82 -9.81
N ARG A 668 26.96 14.03 -8.57
CA ARG A 668 27.75 14.06 -7.33
C ARG A 668 27.03 13.32 -6.20
N VAL A 669 27.17 12.00 -6.17
CA VAL A 669 26.49 11.14 -5.19
C VAL A 669 27.31 10.99 -3.90
N ALA A 670 26.68 11.25 -2.76
CA ALA A 670 27.13 10.70 -1.48
C ALA A 670 26.43 9.36 -1.23
N ALA A 671 27.17 8.28 -1.03
CA ALA A 671 26.62 6.94 -0.92
C ALA A 671 26.64 6.42 0.52
N PHE A 672 25.61 5.69 0.93
CA PHE A 672 25.45 5.04 2.24
C PHE A 672 25.18 3.56 2.05
N TYR A 673 25.95 2.69 2.70
CA TYR A 673 25.77 1.24 2.66
C TYR A 673 26.37 0.52 3.89
N ASP A 674 26.00 -0.74 4.08
CA ASP A 674 26.56 -1.65 5.07
C ASP A 674 27.56 -2.60 4.37
N GLN A 675 28.77 -2.70 4.92
CA GLN A 675 29.84 -3.56 4.39
C GLN A 675 29.71 -5.04 4.78
N GLY A 676 28.92 -5.36 5.81
CA GLY A 676 28.63 -6.73 6.26
C GLY A 676 27.42 -7.35 5.55
N ASP A 677 26.47 -6.54 5.06
CA ASP A 677 25.27 -7.02 4.39
C ASP A 677 25.53 -7.31 2.90
N SER A 678 25.19 -8.54 2.47
CA SER A 678 25.46 -9.04 1.11
C SER A 678 24.60 -8.43 0.00
N TYR A 679 23.44 -7.86 0.34
CA TYR A 679 22.59 -7.11 -0.59
C TYR A 679 23.05 -5.65 -0.67
N SER A 680 23.24 -5.00 0.48
CA SER A 680 23.67 -3.59 0.58
C SER A 680 24.99 -3.34 -0.14
N SER A 681 26.02 -4.14 0.18
CA SER A 681 27.36 -4.01 -0.38
C SER A 681 27.44 -4.30 -1.88
N SER A 682 26.59 -5.18 -2.41
CA SER A 682 26.55 -5.48 -3.85
C SER A 682 25.76 -4.43 -4.63
N LEU A 683 24.60 -3.99 -4.12
CA LEU A 683 23.80 -2.94 -4.72
C LEU A 683 24.59 -1.62 -4.84
N PHE A 684 25.30 -1.21 -3.79
CA PHE A 684 26.14 -0.01 -3.88
C PHE A 684 27.32 -0.19 -4.85
N ARG A 685 28.03 -1.33 -4.78
CA ARG A 685 29.16 -1.65 -5.68
C ARG A 685 28.76 -1.43 -7.14
N ASP A 686 27.61 -1.93 -7.54
CA ASP A 686 27.18 -1.87 -8.94
C ASP A 686 26.53 -0.54 -9.32
N PHE A 687 25.86 0.14 -8.39
CA PHE A 687 25.41 1.51 -8.63
C PHE A 687 26.61 2.42 -8.90
N ARG A 688 27.67 2.32 -8.09
CA ARG A 688 28.94 3.02 -8.33
C ARG A 688 29.52 2.65 -9.69
N ASN A 689 29.54 1.37 -10.05
CA ASN A 689 30.08 0.92 -11.33
C ASN A 689 29.32 1.53 -12.52
N ALA A 690 27.99 1.50 -12.52
CA ALA A 690 27.17 2.06 -13.60
C ALA A 690 27.26 3.61 -13.63
N PHE A 691 27.01 4.27 -12.49
CA PHE A 691 26.99 5.72 -12.38
C PHE A 691 28.33 6.37 -12.76
N THR A 692 29.46 5.75 -12.41
CA THR A 692 30.79 6.27 -12.79
C THR A 692 31.19 5.95 -14.24
N GLN A 693 30.66 4.89 -14.85
CA GLN A 693 30.87 4.61 -16.28
C GLN A 693 30.14 5.63 -17.18
N GLU A 694 28.95 6.09 -16.77
CA GLU A 694 28.22 7.18 -17.44
C GLU A 694 28.72 8.59 -17.03
N GLY A 695 29.79 8.70 -16.24
CA GLY A 695 30.49 9.96 -15.94
C GLY A 695 30.08 10.68 -14.66
N GLY A 696 29.23 10.09 -13.82
CA GLY A 696 28.93 10.57 -12.47
C GLY A 696 30.10 10.36 -11.49
N GLN A 697 30.12 11.12 -10.39
CA GLN A 697 31.14 11.02 -9.33
C GLN A 697 30.52 10.58 -8.00
N ILE A 698 31.05 9.54 -7.37
CA ILE A 698 30.86 9.30 -5.94
C ILE A 698 31.78 10.27 -5.16
N VAL A 699 31.23 11.08 -4.27
CA VAL A 699 31.96 12.12 -3.53
C VAL A 699 32.32 11.70 -2.09
N VAL A 700 31.61 10.72 -1.53
CA VAL A 700 31.97 9.97 -0.33
C VAL A 700 31.25 8.62 -0.32
N GLU A 701 31.87 7.65 0.35
CA GLU A 701 31.29 6.35 0.68
C GLU A 701 31.15 6.27 2.21
N GLU A 702 29.94 6.52 2.71
CA GLU A 702 29.60 6.42 4.13
C GLU A 702 29.27 4.96 4.48
N HIS A 703 29.83 4.46 5.58
CA HIS A 703 29.61 3.09 6.04
C HIS A 703 28.77 3.11 7.32
N TYR A 704 27.65 2.41 7.31
CA TYR A 704 26.80 2.21 8.48
C TYR A 704 26.62 0.71 8.76
N GLN A 705 25.94 0.36 9.84
CA GLN A 705 25.57 -1.02 10.17
C GLN A 705 24.05 -1.12 10.30
N ARG A 706 23.44 -2.11 9.63
CA ARG A 706 21.99 -2.39 9.65
C ARG A 706 21.47 -2.44 11.09
N SER A 707 20.31 -1.82 11.33
CA SER A 707 19.69 -1.66 12.66
C SER A 707 20.48 -0.79 13.67
N ASN A 708 21.69 -0.32 13.35
CA ASN A 708 22.49 0.59 14.17
C ASN A 708 22.53 2.00 13.55
N THR A 709 21.36 2.63 13.48
CA THR A 709 21.14 3.95 12.86
C THR A 709 21.72 5.13 13.66
N SER A 710 22.30 4.87 14.84
CA SER A 710 22.83 5.89 15.76
C SER A 710 23.92 6.79 15.14
N GLN A 711 24.65 6.28 14.15
CA GLN A 711 25.78 6.96 13.50
C GLN A 711 25.33 7.84 12.30
N LEU A 712 24.16 7.57 11.71
CA LEU A 712 23.68 8.24 10.50
C LEU A 712 23.67 9.77 10.56
N PRO A 713 23.36 10.46 11.69
CA PRO A 713 23.43 11.92 11.75
C PRO A 713 24.84 12.49 11.57
N ALA A 714 25.87 11.76 12.00
CA ALA A 714 27.27 12.16 11.85
C ALA A 714 27.78 11.89 10.43
N LEU A 715 27.48 10.71 9.88
CA LEU A 715 27.77 10.33 8.50
C LEU A 715 27.10 11.30 7.51
N LEU A 716 25.83 11.66 7.75
CA LEU A 716 25.13 12.68 6.97
C LEU A 716 25.81 14.06 7.03
N SER A 717 26.42 14.42 8.17
CA SER A 717 27.14 15.69 8.27
C SER A 717 28.44 15.73 7.46
N ASP A 718 29.16 14.62 7.30
CA ASP A 718 30.36 14.57 6.45
C ASP A 718 29.99 14.46 4.97
N ALA A 719 28.96 13.68 4.65
CA ALA A 719 28.37 13.57 3.31
C ALA A 719 27.92 14.92 2.74
N LEU A 720 27.13 15.69 3.49
CA LEU A 720 26.72 17.04 3.06
C LEU A 720 27.93 17.98 2.92
N GLY A 721 28.98 17.78 3.72
CA GLY A 721 30.25 18.49 3.62
C GLY A 721 31.00 18.32 2.29
N LYS A 722 30.65 17.31 1.47
CA LYS A 722 31.23 17.12 0.13
C LYS A 722 30.49 17.83 -0.99
N ASN A 723 29.39 18.52 -0.68
CA ASN A 723 28.44 19.09 -1.64
C ASN A 723 27.95 18.05 -2.69
N PRO A 724 27.16 17.04 -2.27
CA PRO A 724 26.46 16.15 -3.18
C PRO A 724 25.23 16.82 -3.80
N ASP A 725 24.79 16.30 -4.95
CA ASP A 725 23.50 16.62 -5.58
C ASP A 725 22.47 15.47 -5.48
N LEU A 726 22.91 14.29 -5.01
CA LEU A 726 22.06 13.14 -4.66
C LEU A 726 22.67 12.36 -3.49
N ILE A 727 21.83 11.82 -2.62
CA ILE A 727 22.23 10.74 -1.70
C ILE A 727 21.78 9.40 -2.29
N TYR A 728 22.67 8.42 -2.36
CA TYR A 728 22.33 7.04 -2.70
C TYR A 728 22.36 6.16 -1.45
N PHE A 729 21.24 5.54 -1.10
CA PHE A 729 21.09 4.73 0.10
C PHE A 729 20.83 3.26 -0.28
N ALA A 730 21.89 2.46 -0.29
CA ALA A 730 21.82 1.02 -0.55
C ALA A 730 21.48 0.28 0.76
N GLY A 731 20.28 0.47 1.29
CA GLY A 731 19.89 -0.10 2.59
C GLY A 731 18.40 -0.39 2.69
N TYR A 732 17.92 -0.56 3.92
CA TYR A 732 16.54 -0.94 4.25
C TYR A 732 15.72 0.25 4.74
N ALA A 733 14.38 0.22 4.54
CA ALA A 733 13.49 1.31 4.95
C ALA A 733 13.51 1.63 6.47
N SER A 734 13.84 0.64 7.31
CA SER A 734 14.10 0.82 8.75
C SER A 734 15.28 1.75 9.03
N ASP A 735 16.33 1.66 8.20
CA ASP A 735 17.59 2.36 8.39
C ASP A 735 17.55 3.77 7.78
N ILE A 736 16.85 3.94 6.65
CA ILE A 736 16.77 5.22 5.95
C ILE A 736 15.90 6.25 6.69
N THR A 737 14.93 5.79 7.48
CA THR A 737 13.94 6.65 8.15
C THR A 737 14.59 7.69 9.09
N PRO A 738 15.59 7.33 9.92
CA PRO A 738 16.43 8.29 10.63
C PRO A 738 17.19 9.26 9.71
N LEU A 739 17.84 8.80 8.63
CA LEU A 739 18.59 9.67 7.71
C LEU A 739 17.69 10.75 7.10
N LEU A 740 16.52 10.35 6.59
CA LEU A 740 15.55 11.27 5.99
C LEU A 740 15.06 12.34 6.98
N LYS A 741 14.91 11.98 8.27
CA LYS A 741 14.54 12.90 9.35
C LYS A 741 15.61 13.96 9.65
N TYR A 742 16.88 13.69 9.38
CA TYR A 742 18.00 14.63 9.62
C TYR A 742 18.41 15.43 8.38
N LEU A 743 17.75 15.25 7.22
CA LEU A 743 18.02 16.06 6.04
C LEU A 743 17.64 17.53 6.25
N PRO A 744 18.48 18.50 5.80
CA PRO A 744 18.15 19.91 5.90
C PRO A 744 16.87 20.25 5.14
N THR A 745 15.92 20.91 5.82
CA THR A 745 14.69 21.45 5.21
C THR A 745 14.86 22.86 4.63
N THR A 746 16.03 23.46 4.82
CA THR A 746 16.37 24.82 4.35
C THR A 746 17.82 24.88 3.88
N GLY A 747 18.17 25.92 3.11
CA GLY A 747 19.52 26.10 2.55
C GLY A 747 19.79 25.24 1.30
N ALA A 748 21.07 25.05 0.97
CA ALA A 748 21.49 24.42 -0.30
C ALA A 748 20.97 22.98 -0.50
N PHE A 749 20.69 22.26 0.59
CA PHE A 749 20.22 20.86 0.57
C PHE A 749 18.72 20.71 0.85
N ALA A 750 17.95 21.81 0.79
CA ALA A 750 16.49 21.82 1.04
C ALA A 750 15.66 20.93 0.10
N HIS A 751 16.23 20.57 -1.06
CA HIS A 751 15.61 19.71 -2.06
C HIS A 751 16.52 18.55 -2.50
N LEU A 752 17.56 18.22 -1.71
CA LEU A 752 18.49 17.14 -2.01
C LEU A 752 17.73 15.79 -2.10
N PRO A 753 17.66 15.15 -3.28
CA PRO A 753 16.99 13.86 -3.44
C PRO A 753 17.74 12.73 -2.71
N VAL A 754 17.01 11.66 -2.44
CA VAL A 754 17.55 10.37 -1.97
C VAL A 754 17.04 9.27 -2.88
N LEU A 755 17.95 8.45 -3.40
CA LEU A 755 17.66 7.29 -4.24
C LEU A 755 18.12 6.01 -3.55
N GLY A 756 17.42 4.89 -3.71
CA GLY A 756 17.89 3.58 -3.25
C GLY A 756 17.22 2.39 -3.95
N GLY A 757 17.40 1.20 -3.39
CA GLY A 757 16.93 -0.08 -3.95
C GLY A 757 15.54 -0.53 -3.49
N ASP A 758 15.14 -1.72 -3.97
CA ASP A 758 13.86 -2.39 -3.70
C ASP A 758 13.53 -2.52 -2.20
N ALA A 759 14.52 -2.74 -1.34
CA ALA A 759 14.34 -2.80 0.11
C ALA A 759 13.86 -1.48 0.78
N LEU A 760 13.70 -0.42 0.00
CA LEU A 760 13.04 0.82 0.42
C LEU A 760 11.53 0.84 0.14
N TYR A 761 10.96 -0.09 -0.63
CA TYR A 761 9.51 -0.22 -0.78
C TYR A 761 8.91 -0.93 0.45
N GLN A 762 8.68 -0.17 1.52
CA GLN A 762 7.85 -0.60 2.64
C GLN A 762 6.60 0.29 2.74
N PRO A 763 5.44 -0.13 2.19
CA PRO A 763 4.22 0.68 2.21
C PRO A 763 3.66 0.94 3.62
N GLN A 764 4.13 0.19 4.63
CA GLN A 764 3.84 0.43 6.06
C GLN A 764 5.01 1.02 6.87
N GLY A 765 6.27 0.85 6.42
CA GLY A 765 7.47 1.28 7.18
C GLY A 765 7.62 2.80 7.31
N TYR A 766 7.04 3.56 6.38
CA TYR A 766 7.02 5.03 6.42
C TYR A 766 5.76 5.56 7.13
N GLY A 767 5.93 5.96 8.40
CA GLY A 767 4.88 6.60 9.22
C GLY A 767 4.63 8.09 8.89
N ASN A 768 4.15 8.87 9.88
CA ASN A 768 3.73 10.30 9.85
C ASN A 768 4.76 11.36 9.38
N VAL A 769 5.71 11.00 8.52
CA VAL A 769 6.77 11.86 8.00
C VAL A 769 6.86 11.78 6.47
N ARG A 770 5.83 11.25 5.80
CA ARG A 770 5.85 11.05 4.34
C ARG A 770 6.02 12.33 3.52
N GLN A 771 5.58 13.48 4.03
CA GLN A 771 5.87 14.78 3.40
C GLN A 771 7.37 15.12 3.41
N VAL A 772 8.10 14.73 4.48
CA VAL A 772 9.58 14.80 4.54
C VAL A 772 10.22 13.81 3.56
N PHE A 773 9.55 12.67 3.33
CA PHE A 773 9.97 11.65 2.37
C PHE A 773 9.63 12.00 0.91
N SER A 774 9.05 13.17 0.59
CA SER A 774 8.82 13.62 -0.80
C SER A 774 10.07 13.80 -1.67
N ARG A 775 11.27 13.60 -1.08
CA ARG A 775 12.57 13.54 -1.75
C ARG A 775 13.04 12.11 -2.06
N LEU A 776 12.25 11.11 -1.66
CA LEU A 776 12.62 9.70 -1.72
C LEU A 776 12.19 9.10 -3.05
N HIS A 777 13.18 8.55 -3.75
CA HIS A 777 13.07 7.76 -4.95
C HIS A 777 13.65 6.37 -4.67
N PHE A 778 13.14 5.34 -5.32
CA PHE A 778 13.74 4.01 -5.27
C PHE A 778 13.30 3.17 -6.45
N THR A 779 14.17 2.26 -6.88
CA THR A 779 13.78 1.15 -7.74
C THR A 779 12.94 0.14 -6.97
N SER A 780 12.10 -0.60 -7.67
CA SER A 780 11.38 -1.78 -7.14
C SER A 780 11.09 -2.75 -8.27
N PHE A 781 10.82 -4.01 -7.93
CA PHE A 781 10.57 -5.06 -8.91
C PHE A 781 9.08 -5.33 -9.17
N ALA A 782 8.17 -4.78 -8.35
CA ALA A 782 6.73 -4.83 -8.61
C ALA A 782 5.96 -3.68 -7.92
N TYR A 783 4.93 -3.13 -8.56
CA TYR A 783 4.01 -2.16 -7.99
C TYR A 783 2.56 -2.35 -8.49
N PRO A 784 1.51 -2.27 -7.64
CA PRO A 784 0.16 -2.71 -8.02
C PRO A 784 -0.53 -1.89 -9.13
N ASP A 785 -0.11 -0.64 -9.33
CA ASP A 785 -0.70 0.24 -10.34
C ASP A 785 0.10 0.26 -11.67
N GLU A 786 1.12 -0.60 -11.83
CA GLU A 786 1.89 -0.77 -13.08
C GLU A 786 0.99 -0.86 -14.32
N TRP A 787 0.01 -1.74 -14.27
CA TRP A 787 -0.88 -2.03 -15.40
C TRP A 787 -1.72 -0.80 -15.77
N SER A 788 -2.21 -0.07 -14.77
CA SER A 788 -2.91 1.20 -14.94
C SER A 788 -1.99 2.29 -15.55
N TYR A 789 -0.75 2.40 -15.07
CA TYR A 789 0.26 3.33 -15.59
C TYR A 789 0.65 3.00 -17.04
N LEU A 790 0.78 1.72 -17.38
CA LEU A 790 1.03 1.23 -18.75
C LEU A 790 -0.19 1.34 -19.69
N GLY A 791 -1.35 1.79 -19.19
CA GLY A 791 -2.58 1.93 -19.96
C GLY A 791 -3.24 0.59 -20.33
N ARG A 792 -3.10 -0.43 -19.47
CA ARG A 792 -3.48 -1.83 -19.72
C ARG A 792 -4.51 -2.34 -18.71
N PRO A 793 -5.33 -3.35 -19.08
CA PRO A 793 -6.16 -4.07 -18.12
C PRO A 793 -5.30 -4.72 -17.02
N GLN A 794 -5.74 -4.64 -15.76
CA GLN A 794 -5.12 -5.37 -14.66
C GLN A 794 -5.35 -6.90 -14.82
N PRO A 795 -4.34 -7.74 -14.54
CA PRO A 795 -4.50 -9.19 -14.44
C PRO A 795 -5.54 -9.63 -13.40
N ALA A 796 -6.11 -10.81 -13.61
CA ALA A 796 -7.12 -11.42 -12.74
C ALA A 796 -6.66 -11.48 -11.27
N PHE A 797 -5.40 -11.88 -11.04
CA PHE A 797 -4.67 -11.86 -9.76
C PHE A 797 -5.06 -10.73 -8.80
N PHE A 798 -5.16 -9.47 -9.25
CA PHE A 798 -5.49 -8.36 -8.34
C PHE A 798 -6.92 -8.46 -7.78
N SER A 799 -7.86 -8.96 -8.59
CA SER A 799 -9.24 -9.24 -8.18
C SER A 799 -9.39 -10.56 -7.42
N ASP A 800 -8.58 -11.57 -7.76
CA ASP A 800 -8.55 -12.87 -7.09
C ASP A 800 -7.94 -12.75 -5.69
N TYR A 801 -6.79 -12.07 -5.55
CA TYR A 801 -6.18 -11.67 -4.27
C TYR A 801 -7.18 -10.92 -3.38
N ALA A 802 -7.82 -9.87 -3.90
CA ALA A 802 -8.76 -9.08 -3.12
C ALA A 802 -9.99 -9.91 -2.68
N ARG A 803 -10.47 -10.84 -3.51
CA ARG A 803 -11.55 -11.77 -3.15
C ARG A 803 -11.15 -12.77 -2.07
N LEU A 804 -9.89 -13.21 -2.05
CA LEU A 804 -9.39 -14.18 -1.07
C LEU A 804 -9.10 -13.53 0.28
N TYR A 805 -8.49 -12.34 0.31
CA TYR A 805 -7.98 -11.75 1.55
C TYR A 805 -8.88 -10.72 2.23
N SER A 806 -9.76 -10.00 1.51
CA SER A 806 -10.63 -8.97 2.12
C SER A 806 -11.77 -9.53 2.98
N GLY A 807 -11.89 -10.85 3.06
CA GLY A 807 -13.00 -11.55 3.72
C GLY A 807 -14.31 -11.26 3.00
N ASN A 808 -15.38 -10.97 3.76
CA ASN A 808 -16.65 -10.52 3.19
C ASN A 808 -16.62 -9.02 2.81
N GLY A 809 -15.53 -8.54 2.23
CA GLY A 809 -15.28 -7.11 1.96
C GLY A 809 -15.18 -6.25 3.24
N GLN A 810 -14.81 -6.85 4.37
CA GLN A 810 -14.77 -6.18 5.67
C GLN A 810 -13.45 -5.43 5.92
N HIS A 811 -12.41 -5.78 5.16
CA HIS A 811 -11.07 -5.23 5.30
C HIS A 811 -10.59 -4.63 3.98
N SER A 812 -9.71 -3.63 4.05
CA SER A 812 -9.17 -2.95 2.86
C SER A 812 -7.76 -2.41 3.10
N GLY A 813 -7.03 -2.16 2.01
CA GLY A 813 -5.63 -1.73 2.04
C GLY A 813 -4.65 -2.87 1.71
N TYR A 814 -3.37 -2.65 2.01
CA TYR A 814 -2.33 -3.67 1.84
C TYR A 814 -2.60 -4.89 2.72
N GLY A 815 -2.28 -6.09 2.22
CA GLY A 815 -2.58 -7.36 2.89
C GLY A 815 -4.01 -7.88 2.73
N TYR A 816 -4.95 -7.05 2.25
CA TYR A 816 -6.39 -7.38 2.20
C TYR A 816 -7.05 -7.16 0.83
N THR A 817 -6.91 -5.96 0.25
CA THR A 817 -7.46 -5.62 -1.09
C THR A 817 -6.41 -5.14 -2.07
N ARG A 818 -5.15 -5.03 -1.64
CA ARG A 818 -4.02 -4.61 -2.45
C ARG A 818 -2.80 -5.46 -2.10
N ALA A 819 -2.31 -6.22 -3.06
CA ALA A 819 -1.03 -6.89 -2.92
C ALA A 819 0.11 -5.86 -2.82
N ASP A 820 1.14 -6.15 -2.05
CA ASP A 820 2.44 -5.50 -2.08
C ASP A 820 3.37 -6.19 -3.11
N PHE A 821 4.63 -5.77 -3.18
CA PHE A 821 5.60 -6.31 -4.13
C PHE A 821 6.05 -7.74 -3.78
N ASN A 822 6.23 -8.08 -2.51
CA ASN A 822 6.62 -9.41 -2.07
C ASN A 822 5.54 -10.43 -2.43
N THR A 823 4.28 -10.07 -2.20
CA THR A 823 3.09 -10.84 -2.61
C THR A 823 3.05 -11.05 -4.13
N ILE A 824 3.23 -9.99 -4.93
CA ILE A 824 3.26 -10.08 -6.41
C ILE A 824 4.39 -11.01 -6.89
N LEU A 825 5.57 -10.89 -6.31
CA LEU A 825 6.77 -11.62 -6.70
C LEU A 825 6.75 -13.08 -6.24
N ALA A 826 6.14 -13.37 -5.09
CA ALA A 826 5.88 -14.73 -4.60
C ALA A 826 4.85 -15.46 -5.48
N TYR A 827 3.84 -14.76 -5.99
CA TYR A 827 2.94 -15.28 -7.01
C TYR A 827 3.71 -15.60 -8.31
N ASP A 828 4.49 -14.65 -8.84
CA ASP A 828 5.30 -14.84 -10.06
C ASP A 828 6.30 -16.00 -9.93
N ALA A 829 6.92 -16.19 -8.76
CA ALA A 829 7.81 -17.31 -8.47
C ALA A 829 7.07 -18.66 -8.40
N THR A 830 5.87 -18.69 -7.81
CA THR A 830 5.03 -19.90 -7.74
C THR A 830 4.49 -20.30 -9.12
N GLU A 831 3.97 -19.35 -9.90
CA GLU A 831 3.53 -19.62 -11.29
C GLU A 831 4.70 -20.02 -12.20
N THR A 832 5.91 -19.48 -11.98
CA THR A 832 7.13 -19.93 -12.67
C THR A 832 7.44 -21.41 -12.38
N LEU A 833 7.32 -21.85 -11.13
CA LEU A 833 7.48 -23.27 -10.76
C LEU A 833 6.38 -24.13 -11.42
N LEU A 834 5.13 -23.68 -11.40
CA LEU A 834 3.98 -24.39 -11.99
C LEU A 834 4.06 -24.48 -13.51
N GLU A 835 4.54 -23.45 -14.21
CA GLU A 835 4.84 -23.48 -15.65
C GLU A 835 6.02 -24.40 -15.96
N GLY A 836 7.05 -24.41 -15.11
CA GLY A 836 8.12 -25.40 -15.17
C GLY A 836 7.57 -26.83 -15.07
N CYS A 837 6.64 -27.10 -14.15
CA CYS A 837 5.95 -28.39 -14.02
C CYS A 837 5.09 -28.71 -15.26
N ARG A 838 4.36 -27.71 -15.80
CA ARG A 838 3.56 -27.81 -17.03
C ARG A 838 4.40 -28.25 -18.22
N ARG A 839 5.55 -27.62 -18.43
CA ARG A 839 6.50 -27.96 -19.51
C ARG A 839 7.22 -29.29 -19.28
N ALA A 840 7.61 -29.59 -18.04
CA ALA A 840 8.25 -30.87 -17.70
C ALA A 840 7.32 -32.06 -18.02
N LEU A 841 6.02 -31.94 -17.75
CA LEU A 841 5.03 -32.98 -18.04
C LEU A 841 4.63 -33.02 -19.53
N ALA A 842 4.58 -31.87 -20.22
CA ALA A 842 4.31 -31.79 -21.65
C ALA A 842 5.29 -32.59 -22.54
N THR A 843 6.49 -32.93 -22.05
CA THR A 843 7.47 -33.79 -22.74
C THR A 843 7.13 -35.29 -22.72
N GLY A 844 5.86 -35.66 -22.46
CA GLY A 844 5.36 -37.04 -22.50
C GLY A 844 5.54 -37.82 -21.19
N GLY A 845 5.66 -37.11 -20.06
CA GLY A 845 5.81 -37.72 -18.74
C GLY A 845 4.49 -38.02 -18.05
N SER A 846 4.39 -39.14 -17.34
CA SER A 846 3.38 -39.32 -16.30
C SER A 846 3.69 -38.40 -15.11
N THR A 847 2.69 -38.12 -14.26
CA THR A 847 2.85 -37.31 -13.04
C THR A 847 3.91 -37.89 -12.09
N GLN A 848 3.95 -39.22 -11.96
CA GLN A 848 4.99 -39.99 -11.25
C GLN A 848 6.42 -39.82 -11.81
N SER A 849 6.58 -39.16 -12.96
CA SER A 849 7.88 -38.93 -13.61
C SER A 849 8.36 -37.48 -13.52
N LEU A 850 7.64 -36.59 -12.83
CA LEU A 850 8.08 -35.23 -12.55
C LEU A 850 9.13 -35.27 -11.42
N THR A 851 10.34 -34.81 -11.70
CA THR A 851 11.44 -34.74 -10.73
C THR A 851 12.09 -33.36 -10.76
N GLY A 852 12.76 -32.96 -9.68
CA GLY A 852 13.45 -31.67 -9.62
C GLY A 852 14.44 -31.44 -10.77
N SER A 853 15.14 -32.49 -11.23
CA SER A 853 16.02 -32.41 -12.40
C SER A 853 15.27 -32.11 -13.72
N LYS A 854 14.07 -32.69 -13.92
CA LYS A 854 13.19 -32.33 -15.05
C LYS A 854 12.61 -30.92 -14.90
N LEU A 855 12.19 -30.54 -13.70
CA LEU A 855 11.68 -29.19 -13.43
C LEU A 855 12.76 -28.13 -13.74
N ARG A 856 13.99 -28.34 -13.28
CA ARG A 856 15.15 -27.50 -13.63
C ARG A 856 15.38 -27.42 -15.14
N GLN A 857 15.31 -28.54 -15.85
CA GLN A 857 15.43 -28.55 -17.32
C GLN A 857 14.29 -27.75 -17.98
N ALA A 858 13.05 -27.89 -17.50
CA ALA A 858 11.90 -27.17 -18.01
C ALA A 858 11.97 -25.65 -17.73
N LEU A 859 12.44 -25.25 -16.54
CA LEU A 859 12.66 -23.84 -16.18
C LEU A 859 13.64 -23.15 -17.16
N THR A 860 14.72 -23.82 -17.59
CA THR A 860 15.63 -23.23 -18.61
C THR A 860 14.98 -22.99 -19.99
N THR A 861 13.81 -23.59 -20.27
CA THR A 861 13.04 -23.31 -21.50
C THR A 861 12.17 -22.05 -21.38
N ILE A 862 12.00 -21.49 -20.17
CA ILE A 862 11.35 -20.20 -19.96
C ILE A 862 12.35 -19.11 -20.34
N SER A 863 12.66 -19.01 -21.63
CA SER A 863 13.73 -18.16 -22.16
C SER A 863 13.46 -17.76 -23.61
N GLY A 864 13.75 -16.51 -23.98
CA GLY A 864 13.56 -16.00 -25.35
C GLY A 864 12.11 -16.13 -25.83
N SER A 865 11.87 -16.86 -26.93
CA SER A 865 10.50 -17.14 -27.42
C SER A 865 9.67 -18.04 -26.50
N GLY A 866 10.30 -18.68 -25.50
CA GLY A 866 9.64 -19.45 -24.45
C GLY A 866 9.35 -18.66 -23.16
N ALA A 867 9.60 -17.35 -23.13
CA ALA A 867 9.26 -16.48 -22.01
C ALA A 867 7.76 -16.54 -21.64
N ILE A 868 7.42 -16.09 -20.43
CA ILE A 868 6.03 -15.93 -19.97
C ILE A 868 5.79 -14.51 -19.44
N GLN A 869 4.53 -14.12 -19.32
CA GLN A 869 4.11 -12.88 -18.65
C GLN A 869 3.78 -13.18 -17.19
N GLY A 870 4.54 -12.62 -16.26
CA GLY A 870 4.16 -12.54 -14.85
C GLY A 870 3.28 -11.32 -14.59
N ILE A 871 2.86 -11.13 -13.34
CA ILE A 871 2.19 -9.90 -12.88
C ILE A 871 3.17 -8.72 -12.93
N SER A 872 4.44 -8.94 -12.60
CA SER A 872 5.50 -7.92 -12.61
C SER A 872 6.35 -7.96 -13.89
N GLY A 873 5.71 -8.06 -15.06
CA GLY A 873 6.40 -8.07 -16.35
C GLY A 873 6.91 -9.45 -16.80
N GLN A 874 7.73 -9.44 -17.86
CA GLN A 874 8.24 -10.65 -18.53
C GLN A 874 9.13 -11.49 -17.60
N ILE A 875 8.92 -12.80 -17.61
CA ILE A 875 9.81 -13.79 -16.99
C ILE A 875 10.46 -14.61 -18.12
N SER A 876 11.80 -14.54 -18.19
CA SER A 876 12.65 -15.18 -19.20
C SER A 876 14.05 -15.32 -18.62
N PHE A 877 14.66 -16.50 -18.58
CA PHE A 877 15.94 -16.73 -17.92
C PHE A 877 17.14 -16.77 -18.88
N ALA A 878 18.27 -16.28 -18.40
CA ALA A 878 19.60 -16.57 -18.93
C ALA A 878 20.10 -17.93 -18.42
N SER A 879 21.21 -18.41 -18.99
CA SER A 879 21.79 -19.72 -18.64
C SER A 879 22.35 -19.84 -17.22
N ASN A 880 22.38 -18.75 -16.44
CA ASN A 880 22.86 -18.68 -15.07
C ASN A 880 21.73 -18.58 -14.02
N GLY A 881 20.46 -18.59 -14.45
CA GLY A 881 19.27 -18.48 -13.58
C GLY A 881 18.72 -17.05 -13.41
N ASP A 882 19.44 -16.02 -13.84
CA ASP A 882 18.98 -14.63 -13.79
C ASP A 882 17.96 -14.32 -14.89
N PRO A 883 17.02 -13.39 -14.68
CA PRO A 883 16.05 -13.04 -15.70
C PRO A 883 16.58 -12.00 -16.69
N VAL A 884 15.99 -11.99 -17.88
CA VAL A 884 16.37 -11.19 -19.05
C VAL A 884 15.20 -10.31 -19.44
N ASP A 885 15.47 -9.00 -19.55
CA ASP A 885 14.49 -7.94 -19.78
C ASP A 885 13.33 -7.88 -18.74
N LYS A 886 13.53 -8.41 -17.53
CA LYS A 886 12.54 -8.29 -16.44
C LYS A 886 12.28 -6.81 -16.12
N ALA A 887 11.06 -6.50 -15.70
CA ALA A 887 10.67 -5.15 -15.36
C ALA A 887 11.42 -4.61 -14.13
N ILE A 888 11.76 -3.32 -14.18
CA ILE A 888 12.16 -2.50 -13.03
C ILE A 888 11.25 -1.27 -13.03
N VAL A 889 10.63 -0.97 -11.90
CA VAL A 889 9.83 0.23 -11.70
C VAL A 889 10.68 1.24 -10.93
N VAL A 890 10.78 2.48 -11.39
CA VAL A 890 11.29 3.57 -10.55
C VAL A 890 10.11 4.27 -9.91
N LEU A 891 10.09 4.22 -8.58
CA LEU A 891 9.07 4.79 -7.72
C LEU A 891 9.59 6.07 -7.06
N TYR A 892 8.67 6.97 -6.73
CA TYR A 892 8.94 8.15 -5.90
C TYR A 892 7.78 8.42 -4.95
N VAL A 893 8.04 9.16 -3.87
CA VAL A 893 7.01 9.63 -2.95
C VAL A 893 6.59 11.04 -3.36
N ASP A 894 5.29 11.28 -3.58
CA ASP A 894 4.78 12.62 -3.89
C ASP A 894 4.74 13.55 -2.65
N ALA A 895 4.45 14.84 -2.86
CA ALA A 895 4.36 15.82 -1.78
C ALA A 895 3.26 15.50 -0.74
N GLN A 896 2.30 14.65 -1.10
CA GLN A 896 1.20 14.18 -0.26
C GLN A 896 1.52 12.83 0.43
N GLY A 897 2.69 12.25 0.18
CA GLY A 897 3.14 11.01 0.82
C GLY A 897 2.68 9.72 0.14
N HIS A 898 2.15 9.78 -1.08
CA HIS A 898 1.82 8.58 -1.86
C HIS A 898 3.03 8.11 -2.66
N ILE A 899 3.21 6.79 -2.74
CA ILE A 899 4.14 6.18 -3.70
C ILE A 899 3.52 6.29 -5.10
N LYS A 900 4.31 6.74 -6.08
CA LYS A 900 3.94 6.92 -7.49
C LYS A 900 4.99 6.30 -8.39
N ILE A 901 4.58 5.86 -9.58
CA ILE A 901 5.51 5.45 -10.65
C ILE A 901 6.06 6.70 -11.34
N ASN A 902 7.38 6.74 -11.54
CA ASN A 902 8.03 7.68 -12.45
C ASN A 902 8.26 7.02 -13.82
N SER A 903 8.94 5.86 -13.84
CA SER A 903 9.25 5.08 -15.04
C SER A 903 9.05 3.58 -14.81
N VAL A 904 8.92 2.84 -15.91
CA VAL A 904 8.99 1.38 -15.95
C VAL A 904 9.94 0.99 -17.08
N GLU A 905 11.02 0.30 -16.72
CA GLU A 905 12.04 -0.22 -17.62
C GLU A 905 11.90 -1.75 -17.75
N GLY A 906 12.48 -2.35 -18.80
CA GLY A 906 12.31 -3.78 -19.11
C GLY A 906 11.10 -4.07 -20.03
N LYS A 907 10.58 -5.30 -20.00
CA LYS A 907 9.54 -5.79 -20.93
C LYS A 907 8.29 -6.31 -20.22
N PHE A 908 7.16 -6.00 -20.85
CA PHE A 908 5.88 -6.69 -20.71
C PHE A 908 5.45 -7.12 -22.12
N PHE A 909 4.76 -8.25 -22.25
CA PHE A 909 4.15 -8.69 -23.51
C PHE A 909 3.17 -7.62 -24.03
N LYS A 910 3.05 -7.46 -25.35
CA LYS A 910 2.31 -6.36 -25.97
C LYS A 910 0.83 -6.65 -26.15
#